data_AF-A0AAD2G2A4-F1
#
_entry.id   AF-A0AAD2G2A4-F1
#
_cell.length_a   1.000
_cell.length_b   1.000
_cell.length_c   1.000
_cell.angle_alpha   90.00
_cell.angle_beta   90.00
_cell.angle_gamma   90.00
#
_symmetry.space_group_name_H-M   'P 1'
#
loop_
_entity.id
_entity.type
_entity.pdbx_description
1 polymer ?
#
loop_
_entity_poly.entity_id
_entity_poly.type
_entity_poly.pdbx_seq_one_letter_code
_entity_poly.pdbx_strand_id
1 'polypeptide(L)'
;MSRCGNIDYLGFSNFRIVLDAHAITHDTAKKDKDGDRCFAKHIYANHEYHYLCQWTAMGNYCALYKNKLGQTQKLFMWNTKDGSAAKKYQEQLKALVNKTEERRNIVSSHCQKGHFNAYGLRKGAASYASSGTTCAPFLSSIAHRGDWSMGSVFDIYWRFLPVGDHYLGQILSGKDPMKPSFKTLPPHWKMANPMGHPLIREVMNANFGPILKTHSEADYDPTGLLLRCLACMVWHAKSFQEYIAHNPSNELVKVPFYNMRGSEIDALQQLITVEPTPDVMTTVTGVPPHIETTCQMKAIHDNLIQLLAQTRISEDNQKQRDEQLKADLVAAVHHGIEQNAISNGNITAKGINDIIQKHQDATNKQLTEHLQAMLRSLPPQFQGGQPAQIPPPGNQVQQGGGLLLQKPDQGKYFYTERFWSVPEDFEFPPKPNLPQALRCWLKGIRYGNNYVKPFRQLRPKDLPTTALQSQMRVEWQKFFKYLENNGLEMPSNTSEEVTEAQLERTTDEMWDLLEKKVSYAFTRKNAKSHCLSTFARKVSPSEIVKNGNPSDKTYLESRQKAKPAARQYKNRVRPLAKNPKYLRRGKQKTTANATNPARLQQATIHAGAGILLEPIDHSPRVLNSTRYSIEANAEQDRMMEEYGVGRGPTGPPAVAIGHHDQTSPTYLQELIDRFGIRHPYPPISVPGPLGPCACAGCSKELELGRHRCARCNIVIHNNCAMDRNWYMQKNGEEMCFCSDQCKKNLPGGRYL
;
A
#
# COMPACT_ATOMS: atom_id res chain seq x y z
N MET A 1 -19.82 -7.26 -12.04
CA MET A 1 -19.69 -8.63 -12.57
C MET A 1 -21.07 -9.30 -12.67
N SER A 2 -21.82 -9.03 -13.75
CA SER A 2 -23.11 -9.66 -14.11
C SER A 2 -23.25 -9.71 -15.63
N ARG A 3 -24.16 -10.53 -16.18
CA ARG A 3 -24.40 -10.62 -17.64
C ARG A 3 -25.04 -9.33 -18.15
N CYS A 4 -24.74 -8.91 -19.38
CA CYS A 4 -25.32 -7.68 -19.95
C CYS A 4 -26.83 -7.79 -20.22
N GLY A 5 -27.36 -8.98 -20.53
CA GLY A 5 -28.82 -9.18 -20.68
C GLY A 5 -29.61 -8.93 -19.39
N ASN A 6 -28.97 -8.96 -18.22
CA ASN A 6 -29.61 -8.62 -16.95
C ASN A 6 -29.84 -7.11 -16.78
N ILE A 7 -29.30 -6.26 -17.67
CA ILE A 7 -29.46 -4.80 -17.63
C ILE A 7 -30.89 -4.39 -18.04
N ASP A 8 -31.50 -5.13 -18.96
CA ASP A 8 -32.84 -4.84 -19.51
C ASP A 8 -33.96 -4.91 -18.45
N TYR A 9 -33.84 -5.86 -17.52
CA TYR A 9 -34.83 -6.10 -16.47
C TYR A 9 -34.52 -5.32 -15.18
N LEU A 10 -33.32 -4.75 -15.03
CA LEU A 10 -32.90 -4.14 -13.78
C LEU A 10 -33.73 -2.87 -13.45
N GLY A 11 -34.49 -2.95 -12.36
CA GLY A 11 -35.24 -1.84 -11.77
C GLY A 11 -34.94 -1.62 -10.30
N PHE A 12 -35.57 -0.61 -9.69
CA PHE A 12 -35.44 -0.32 -8.25
C PHE A 12 -35.83 -1.53 -7.38
N SER A 13 -36.82 -2.32 -7.82
CA SER A 13 -37.26 -3.57 -7.18
C SER A 13 -36.19 -4.64 -7.04
N ASN A 14 -35.10 -4.61 -7.82
CA ASN A 14 -33.97 -5.54 -7.67
C ASN A 14 -32.98 -5.14 -6.57
N PHE A 15 -33.05 -3.91 -6.05
CA PHE A 15 -32.12 -3.39 -5.05
C PHE A 15 -32.64 -3.61 -3.63
N ARG A 16 -31.74 -3.98 -2.72
CA ARG A 16 -31.97 -3.95 -1.26
C ARG A 16 -30.80 -3.28 -0.57
N ILE A 17 -31.08 -2.64 0.55
CA ILE A 17 -30.06 -2.05 1.42
C ILE A 17 -29.64 -3.12 2.42
N VAL A 18 -28.35 -3.43 2.50
CA VAL A 18 -27.83 -4.51 3.35
C VAL A 18 -26.55 -4.03 4.02
N LEU A 19 -26.59 -3.78 5.33
CA LEU A 19 -25.44 -3.33 6.12
C LEU A 19 -24.75 -2.12 5.47
N ASP A 20 -23.49 -2.23 5.07
CA ASP A 20 -22.67 -1.21 4.39
C ASP A 20 -22.71 -1.30 2.84
N ALA A 21 -23.59 -2.13 2.27
CA ALA A 21 -23.68 -2.38 0.84
C ALA A 21 -25.07 -2.06 0.23
N HIS A 22 -25.11 -1.93 -1.09
CA HIS A 22 -26.32 -2.16 -1.90
C HIS A 22 -26.27 -3.59 -2.45
N ALA A 23 -27.31 -4.37 -2.23
CA ALA A 23 -27.44 -5.72 -2.76
C ALA A 23 -28.37 -5.73 -3.99
N ILE A 24 -27.92 -6.32 -5.10
CA ILE A 24 -28.78 -6.58 -6.28
C ILE A 24 -29.10 -8.06 -6.36
N THR A 25 -30.39 -8.39 -6.44
CA THR A 25 -30.87 -9.73 -6.83
C THR A 25 -31.54 -9.62 -8.19
N HIS A 26 -31.07 -10.41 -9.16
CA HIS A 26 -31.64 -10.44 -10.51
C HIS A 26 -32.83 -11.39 -10.57
N ASP A 27 -33.84 -11.05 -11.37
CA ASP A 27 -35.05 -11.87 -11.50
C ASP A 27 -34.75 -13.25 -12.12
N THR A 28 -33.73 -13.34 -12.97
CA THR A 28 -33.26 -14.59 -13.59
C THR A 28 -31.73 -14.68 -13.65
N ALA A 29 -31.22 -15.92 -13.66
CA ALA A 29 -29.79 -16.25 -13.79
C ALA A 29 -29.56 -17.29 -14.90
N LYS A 30 -28.33 -17.43 -15.41
CA LYS A 30 -28.05 -18.41 -16.50
C LYS A 30 -28.44 -19.85 -16.12
N LYS A 31 -28.18 -20.24 -14.88
CA LYS A 31 -28.46 -21.58 -14.35
C LYS A 31 -29.90 -21.74 -13.86
N ASP A 32 -30.66 -20.65 -13.78
CA ASP A 32 -31.95 -20.61 -13.12
C ASP A 32 -32.84 -19.57 -13.79
N LYS A 33 -33.66 -20.03 -14.73
CA LYS A 33 -34.64 -19.20 -15.44
C LYS A 33 -35.91 -18.98 -14.63
N ASP A 34 -36.11 -19.76 -13.57
CA ASP A 34 -37.29 -19.73 -12.71
C ASP A 34 -37.07 -18.78 -11.51
N GLY A 35 -35.81 -18.48 -11.18
CA GLY A 35 -35.39 -17.47 -10.19
C GLY A 35 -34.96 -18.06 -8.84
N ASP A 36 -35.21 -19.35 -8.60
CA ASP A 36 -35.05 -20.07 -7.32
C ASP A 36 -33.64 -20.01 -6.71
N ARG A 37 -32.61 -19.75 -7.51
CA ARG A 37 -31.18 -19.73 -7.13
C ARG A 37 -30.46 -18.44 -7.52
N CYS A 38 -31.18 -17.34 -7.64
CA CYS A 38 -30.58 -16.02 -7.79
C CYS A 38 -29.97 -15.54 -6.46
N PHE A 39 -28.65 -15.33 -6.43
CA PHE A 39 -27.93 -14.83 -5.25
C PHE A 39 -27.72 -13.32 -5.32
N ALA A 40 -27.87 -12.65 -4.16
CA ALA A 40 -27.62 -11.23 -4.00
C ALA A 40 -26.14 -10.88 -4.26
N LYS A 41 -25.89 -9.86 -5.09
CA LYS A 41 -24.56 -9.37 -5.46
C LYS A 41 -24.33 -8.01 -4.81
N HIS A 42 -23.36 -7.91 -3.89
CA HIS A 42 -23.15 -6.74 -3.02
C HIS A 42 -22.21 -5.70 -3.68
N ILE A 43 -22.64 -4.44 -3.66
CA ILE A 43 -22.02 -3.30 -4.32
C ILE A 43 -21.70 -2.23 -3.28
N TYR A 44 -20.43 -1.83 -3.23
CA TYR A 44 -19.91 -0.89 -2.25
C TYR A 44 -19.59 0.46 -2.89
N ALA A 45 -19.65 1.53 -2.12
CA ALA A 45 -19.10 2.81 -2.52
C ALA A 45 -17.56 2.74 -2.54
N ASN A 46 -16.94 3.54 -3.41
CA ASN A 46 -15.53 3.86 -3.32
C ASN A 46 -15.42 5.28 -2.76
N HIS A 47 -14.85 5.44 -1.56
CA HIS A 47 -14.71 6.75 -0.90
C HIS A 47 -13.41 7.46 -1.30
N GLU A 48 -12.40 6.76 -1.83
CA GLU A 48 -11.15 7.35 -2.30
C GLU A 48 -11.31 7.91 -3.73
N TYR A 49 -11.98 7.17 -4.62
CA TYR A 49 -11.99 7.45 -6.06
C TYR A 49 -13.41 7.69 -6.59
N HIS A 50 -13.76 8.95 -6.81
CA HIS A 50 -15.07 9.40 -7.30
C HIS A 50 -15.51 8.70 -8.61
N TYR A 51 -14.56 8.45 -9.53
CA TYR A 51 -14.79 7.79 -10.81
C TYR A 51 -14.96 6.26 -10.72
N LEU A 52 -14.62 5.63 -9.59
CA LEU A 52 -14.91 4.22 -9.29
C LEU A 52 -16.14 4.06 -8.39
N CYS A 53 -16.66 5.14 -7.82
CA CYS A 53 -17.79 5.10 -6.89
C CYS A 53 -19.12 4.80 -7.61
N GLN A 54 -19.52 3.52 -7.64
CA GLN A 54 -20.78 3.11 -8.25
C GLN A 54 -22.01 3.80 -7.62
N TRP A 55 -21.96 4.15 -6.33
CA TRP A 55 -23.07 4.84 -5.66
C TRP A 55 -23.21 6.29 -6.13
N THR A 56 -22.10 7.02 -6.31
CA THR A 56 -22.13 8.38 -6.90
C THR A 56 -22.55 8.34 -8.37
N ALA A 57 -22.07 7.37 -9.14
CA ALA A 57 -22.50 7.17 -10.52
C ALA A 57 -24.02 6.88 -10.62
N MET A 58 -24.56 6.05 -9.72
CA MET A 58 -26.00 5.77 -9.64
C MET A 58 -26.80 7.01 -9.22
N GLY A 59 -26.33 7.79 -8.24
CA GLY A 59 -26.97 9.04 -7.82
C GLY A 59 -27.04 10.07 -8.94
N ASN A 60 -25.90 10.33 -9.60
CA ASN A 60 -25.84 11.22 -10.76
C ASN A 60 -26.76 10.73 -11.90
N TYR A 61 -26.78 9.43 -12.18
CA TYR A 61 -27.69 8.84 -13.17
C TYR A 61 -29.16 9.06 -12.82
N CYS A 62 -29.55 8.78 -11.57
CA CYS A 62 -30.92 8.97 -11.10
C CYS A 62 -31.34 10.44 -11.14
N ALA A 63 -30.44 11.37 -10.81
CA ALA A 63 -30.72 12.80 -10.86
C ALA A 63 -30.90 13.32 -12.30
N LEU A 64 -30.03 12.90 -13.24
CA LEU A 64 -30.13 13.25 -14.66
C LEU A 64 -31.42 12.72 -15.31
N TYR A 65 -31.82 11.48 -14.98
CA TYR A 65 -32.97 10.80 -15.59
C TYR A 65 -34.23 10.83 -14.72
N LYS A 66 -34.27 11.66 -13.66
CA LYS A 66 -35.35 11.68 -12.65
C LYS A 66 -36.75 11.71 -13.23
N ASN A 67 -37.00 12.50 -14.27
CA ASN A 67 -38.31 12.63 -14.90
C ASN A 67 -38.76 11.34 -15.62
N LYS A 68 -37.82 10.56 -16.18
CA LYS A 68 -38.12 9.25 -16.80
C LYS A 68 -38.28 8.17 -15.74
N LEU A 69 -37.40 8.17 -14.74
CA LEU A 69 -37.44 7.22 -13.61
C LEU A 69 -38.65 7.44 -12.69
N GLY A 70 -39.26 8.63 -12.72
CA GLY A 70 -40.57 8.88 -12.12
C GLY A 70 -41.76 8.24 -12.88
N GLN A 71 -41.53 7.61 -14.04
CA GLN A 71 -42.56 6.95 -14.86
C GLN A 71 -42.38 5.42 -14.93
N THR A 72 -41.21 4.90 -14.54
CA THR A 72 -40.91 3.46 -14.61
C THR A 72 -39.94 3.07 -13.50
N GLN A 73 -40.11 1.85 -12.97
CA GLN A 73 -39.14 1.26 -12.05
C GLN A 73 -37.87 0.74 -12.76
N LYS A 74 -37.92 0.46 -14.09
CA LYS A 74 -36.78 -0.04 -14.87
C LYS A 74 -35.74 1.08 -15.05
N LEU A 75 -34.49 0.81 -14.68
CA LEU A 75 -33.43 1.83 -14.68
C LEU A 75 -32.98 2.21 -16.10
N PHE A 76 -32.78 1.22 -16.98
CA PHE A 76 -32.11 1.41 -18.27
C PHE A 76 -33.02 1.24 -19.49
N MET A 77 -34.32 1.01 -19.28
CA MET A 77 -35.31 0.82 -20.34
C MET A 77 -36.52 1.75 -20.17
N TRP A 78 -36.85 2.47 -21.23
CA TRP A 78 -38.04 3.32 -21.36
C TRP A 78 -38.63 3.12 -22.75
N ASN A 79 -39.88 2.65 -22.83
CA ASN A 79 -40.67 2.50 -24.07
C ASN A 79 -39.93 1.78 -25.22
N THR A 80 -39.08 0.79 -24.91
CA THR A 80 -38.34 -0.01 -25.89
C THR A 80 -38.51 -1.51 -25.63
N LYS A 81 -38.29 -2.33 -26.66
CA LYS A 81 -38.31 -3.80 -26.57
C LYS A 81 -37.18 -4.32 -25.66
N ASP A 82 -37.35 -5.50 -25.07
CA ASP A 82 -36.30 -6.18 -24.31
C ASP A 82 -35.07 -6.47 -25.21
N GLY A 83 -33.88 -6.62 -24.60
CA GLY A 83 -32.59 -6.65 -25.31
C GLY A 83 -32.02 -5.27 -25.66
N SER A 84 -32.82 -4.20 -25.62
CA SER A 84 -32.42 -2.88 -26.12
C SER A 84 -31.42 -2.14 -25.22
N ALA A 85 -31.46 -2.30 -23.90
CA ALA A 85 -30.48 -1.67 -23.01
C ALA A 85 -29.16 -2.45 -23.02
N ALA A 86 -29.22 -3.79 -23.05
CA ALA A 86 -28.06 -4.65 -23.22
C ALA A 86 -27.28 -4.35 -24.52
N LYS A 87 -27.99 -4.12 -25.64
CA LYS A 87 -27.39 -3.71 -26.92
C LYS A 87 -26.77 -2.31 -26.85
N LYS A 88 -27.54 -1.31 -26.38
CA LYS A 88 -27.04 0.08 -26.22
C LYS A 88 -25.79 0.14 -25.34
N TYR A 89 -25.74 -0.61 -24.25
CA TYR A 89 -24.57 -0.67 -23.37
C TYR A 89 -23.31 -1.16 -24.10
N GLN A 90 -23.43 -2.19 -24.94
CA GLN A 90 -22.29 -2.67 -25.75
C GLN A 90 -21.84 -1.66 -26.81
N GLU A 91 -22.79 -0.97 -27.45
CA GLU A 91 -22.51 0.06 -28.46
C GLU A 91 -21.83 1.28 -27.83
N GLN A 92 -22.38 1.80 -26.72
CA GLN A 92 -21.81 2.92 -25.96
C GLN A 92 -20.41 2.60 -25.44
N LEU A 93 -20.18 1.39 -24.95
CA LEU A 93 -18.88 0.95 -24.45
C LEU A 93 -17.81 0.94 -25.57
N LYS A 94 -18.17 0.47 -26.77
CA LYS A 94 -17.29 0.54 -27.96
C LYS A 94 -17.06 1.99 -28.39
N ALA A 95 -18.11 2.81 -28.43
CA ALA A 95 -18.02 4.23 -28.79
C ALA A 95 -17.13 5.03 -27.82
N LEU A 96 -17.19 4.74 -26.51
CA LEU A 96 -16.40 5.41 -25.48
C LEU A 96 -14.89 5.27 -25.70
N VAL A 97 -14.44 4.08 -26.11
CA VAL A 97 -13.03 3.78 -26.43
C VAL A 97 -12.64 4.34 -27.78
N ASN A 98 -13.51 4.17 -28.79
CA ASN A 98 -13.22 4.64 -30.14
C ASN A 98 -13.26 6.17 -30.29
N LYS A 99 -13.76 6.91 -29.29
CA LYS A 99 -13.92 8.38 -29.29
C LYS A 99 -12.63 9.15 -29.61
N THR A 100 -11.47 8.72 -29.11
CA THR A 100 -10.17 9.33 -29.42
C THR A 100 -9.12 8.24 -29.66
N GLU A 101 -8.07 8.56 -30.41
CA GLU A 101 -6.98 7.61 -30.67
C GLU A 101 -6.21 7.26 -29.39
N GLU A 102 -5.91 8.26 -28.57
CA GLU A 102 -5.36 8.11 -27.22
C GLU A 102 -6.12 7.05 -26.40
N ARG A 103 -7.46 7.13 -26.33
CA ARG A 103 -8.27 6.15 -25.60
C ARG A 103 -8.19 4.75 -26.19
N ARG A 104 -8.14 4.62 -27.52
CA ARG A 104 -7.92 3.32 -28.18
C ARG A 104 -6.55 2.75 -27.83
N ASN A 105 -5.51 3.58 -27.77
CA ASN A 105 -4.14 3.16 -27.46
C ASN A 105 -4.01 2.72 -26.00
N ILE A 106 -4.55 3.51 -25.06
CA ILE A 106 -4.62 3.16 -23.63
C ILE A 106 -5.39 1.85 -23.42
N VAL A 107 -6.53 1.66 -24.06
CA VAL A 107 -7.28 0.41 -23.91
C VAL A 107 -6.55 -0.77 -24.55
N SER A 108 -5.84 -0.56 -25.66
CA SER A 108 -5.12 -1.62 -26.38
C SER A 108 -3.86 -2.11 -25.64
N SER A 109 -3.24 -1.31 -24.77
CA SER A 109 -2.13 -1.75 -23.92
C SER A 109 -2.58 -2.66 -22.76
N HIS A 110 -3.85 -2.57 -22.34
CA HIS A 110 -4.41 -3.35 -21.23
C HIS A 110 -5.39 -4.45 -21.66
N CYS A 111 -5.94 -4.38 -22.88
CA CYS A 111 -6.98 -5.29 -23.36
C CYS A 111 -6.86 -5.53 -24.86
N GLN A 112 -6.97 -6.80 -25.28
CA GLN A 112 -7.03 -7.14 -26.71
C GLN A 112 -8.22 -6.44 -27.39
N LYS A 113 -8.01 -5.96 -28.63
CA LYS A 113 -8.96 -5.12 -29.39
C LYS A 113 -10.39 -5.69 -29.50
N GLY A 114 -10.54 -7.03 -29.55
CA GLY A 114 -11.84 -7.70 -29.56
C GLY A 114 -12.47 -7.93 -28.17
N HIS A 115 -11.70 -7.83 -27.09
CA HIS A 115 -12.11 -8.16 -25.72
C HIS A 115 -12.64 -6.96 -24.92
N PHE A 116 -12.46 -5.71 -25.39
CA PHE A 116 -13.11 -4.56 -24.75
C PHE A 116 -14.61 -4.50 -25.12
N ASN A 117 -15.39 -5.33 -24.44
CA ASN A 117 -16.84 -5.43 -24.58
C ASN A 117 -17.48 -5.87 -23.24
N ALA A 118 -18.80 -5.83 -23.15
CA ALA A 118 -19.52 -6.15 -21.91
C ALA A 118 -19.22 -7.55 -21.34
N TYR A 119 -19.00 -8.55 -22.21
CA TYR A 119 -18.63 -9.90 -21.79
C TYR A 119 -17.17 -9.99 -21.34
N GLY A 120 -16.28 -9.26 -22.02
CA GLY A 120 -14.88 -9.13 -21.66
C GLY A 120 -14.69 -8.47 -20.30
N LEU A 121 -15.33 -7.31 -20.05
CA LEU A 121 -15.34 -6.67 -18.72
C LEU A 121 -15.91 -7.61 -17.64
N ARG A 122 -16.98 -8.35 -17.94
CA ARG A 122 -17.56 -9.33 -16.99
C ARG A 122 -16.59 -10.46 -16.64
N LYS A 123 -15.85 -10.99 -17.62
CA LYS A 123 -14.84 -12.05 -17.43
C LYS A 123 -13.58 -11.49 -16.75
N GLY A 124 -13.08 -10.35 -17.24
CA GLY A 124 -11.90 -9.67 -16.70
C GLY A 124 -12.06 -9.22 -15.26
N ALA A 125 -13.27 -8.86 -14.82
CA ALA A 125 -13.58 -8.64 -13.41
C ALA A 125 -13.27 -9.87 -12.52
N ALA A 126 -13.47 -11.09 -13.03
CA ALA A 126 -13.10 -12.31 -12.32
C ALA A 126 -11.58 -12.46 -12.25
N SER A 127 -10.88 -12.26 -13.36
CA SER A 127 -9.41 -12.31 -13.43
C SER A 127 -8.75 -11.26 -12.53
N TYR A 128 -9.30 -10.05 -12.49
CA TYR A 128 -8.87 -8.99 -11.58
C TYR A 128 -9.05 -9.41 -10.11
N ALA A 129 -10.22 -9.95 -9.74
CA ALA A 129 -10.44 -10.42 -8.38
C ALA A 129 -9.60 -11.66 -8.01
N SER A 130 -9.34 -12.58 -8.94
CA SER A 130 -8.57 -13.81 -8.69
C SER A 130 -7.05 -13.62 -8.72
N SER A 131 -6.56 -12.60 -9.42
CA SER A 131 -5.15 -12.50 -9.79
C SER A 131 -4.56 -11.09 -9.64
N GLY A 132 -5.37 -10.08 -9.34
CA GLY A 132 -4.92 -8.72 -8.96
C GLY A 132 -4.47 -8.61 -7.49
N THR A 133 -4.54 -9.69 -6.72
CA THR A 133 -4.04 -9.77 -5.33
C THR A 133 -3.61 -11.20 -5.01
N THR A 134 -2.61 -11.35 -4.13
CA THR A 134 -2.20 -12.64 -3.56
C THR A 134 -3.20 -13.18 -2.52
N CYS A 135 -4.13 -12.34 -2.04
CA CYS A 135 -5.18 -12.68 -1.09
C CYS A 135 -6.57 -12.66 -1.75
N ALA A 136 -6.71 -13.31 -2.90
CA ALA A 136 -7.95 -13.30 -3.70
C ALA A 136 -9.19 -13.82 -2.93
N PRO A 137 -10.41 -13.34 -3.26
CA PRO A 137 -11.65 -13.94 -2.78
C PRO A 137 -11.75 -15.40 -3.22
N PHE A 138 -12.37 -16.22 -2.38
CA PHE A 138 -12.48 -17.65 -2.66
C PHE A 138 -13.17 -17.92 -4.00
N LEU A 139 -12.63 -18.86 -4.77
CA LEU A 139 -13.02 -19.13 -6.17
C LEU A 139 -14.52 -19.43 -6.32
N SER A 140 -15.18 -20.04 -5.33
CA SER A 140 -16.63 -20.28 -5.40
C SER A 140 -17.45 -18.99 -5.39
N SER A 141 -17.03 -17.96 -4.64
CA SER A 141 -17.69 -16.65 -4.63
C SER A 141 -17.56 -15.97 -6.00
N ILE A 142 -16.38 -16.06 -6.62
CA ILE A 142 -16.12 -15.56 -7.98
C ILE A 142 -16.98 -16.31 -9.01
N ALA A 143 -17.02 -17.64 -8.94
CA ALA A 143 -17.81 -18.47 -9.85
C ALA A 143 -19.32 -18.25 -9.70
N HIS A 144 -19.83 -18.20 -8.46
CA HIS A 144 -21.24 -17.92 -8.17
C HIS A 144 -21.64 -16.52 -8.62
N ARG A 145 -20.87 -15.47 -8.31
CA ARG A 145 -21.14 -14.10 -8.80
C ARG A 145 -21.06 -14.01 -10.33
N GLY A 146 -20.24 -14.84 -10.96
CA GLY A 146 -20.10 -15.00 -12.40
C GLY A 146 -21.19 -15.85 -13.07
N ASP A 147 -22.13 -16.42 -12.31
CA ASP A 147 -23.16 -17.34 -12.78
C ASP A 147 -22.54 -18.57 -13.52
N TRP A 148 -21.38 -19.03 -13.05
CA TRP A 148 -20.56 -20.11 -13.63
C TRP A 148 -20.72 -21.43 -12.87
N SER A 149 -20.53 -22.55 -13.57
CA SER A 149 -20.43 -23.87 -12.91
C SER A 149 -19.00 -24.15 -12.52
N MET A 150 -18.81 -24.69 -11.32
CA MET A 150 -17.56 -25.29 -10.86
C MET A 150 -17.50 -26.80 -11.17
N GLY A 151 -18.44 -27.31 -11.98
CA GLY A 151 -18.62 -28.74 -12.21
C GLY A 151 -19.65 -29.38 -11.28
N SER A 152 -20.07 -30.60 -11.62
CA SER A 152 -21.18 -31.31 -10.98
C SER A 152 -20.99 -31.57 -9.49
N VAL A 153 -19.75 -31.77 -9.04
CA VAL A 153 -19.43 -32.03 -7.62
C VAL A 153 -19.45 -30.74 -6.81
N PHE A 154 -18.66 -29.73 -7.19
CA PHE A 154 -18.52 -28.51 -6.39
C PHE A 154 -19.80 -27.67 -6.37
N ASP A 155 -20.60 -27.64 -7.44
CA ASP A 155 -21.91 -26.95 -7.45
C ASP A 155 -22.91 -27.54 -6.42
N ILE A 156 -22.74 -28.80 -5.99
CA ILE A 156 -23.60 -29.43 -4.95
C ILE A 156 -23.12 -29.11 -3.53
N TYR A 157 -21.81 -29.20 -3.30
CA TYR A 157 -21.23 -29.10 -1.94
C TYR A 157 -20.86 -27.68 -1.53
N TRP A 158 -20.45 -26.82 -2.47
CA TRP A 158 -19.97 -25.46 -2.18
C TRP A 158 -21.07 -24.43 -2.39
N ARG A 159 -21.90 -24.27 -1.36
CA ARG A 159 -22.97 -23.26 -1.31
C ARG A 159 -22.40 -21.84 -1.33
N PHE A 160 -23.15 -20.92 -1.94
CA PHE A 160 -22.91 -19.49 -1.82
C PHE A 160 -23.08 -19.04 -0.36
N LEU A 161 -22.21 -18.16 0.11
CA LEU A 161 -22.31 -17.48 1.40
C LEU A 161 -22.02 -15.98 1.21
N PRO A 162 -22.85 -15.07 1.77
CA PRO A 162 -22.71 -13.62 1.55
C PRO A 162 -21.32 -13.06 1.85
N VAL A 163 -20.64 -13.55 2.89
CA VAL A 163 -19.32 -13.07 3.34
C VAL A 163 -18.26 -13.12 2.22
N GLY A 164 -18.30 -14.16 1.37
CA GLY A 164 -17.38 -14.27 0.24
C GLY A 164 -17.69 -13.28 -0.88
N ASP A 165 -18.96 -12.95 -1.08
CA ASP A 165 -19.42 -11.92 -2.02
C ASP A 165 -19.24 -10.50 -1.48
N HIS A 166 -19.22 -10.32 -0.15
CA HIS A 166 -18.86 -9.06 0.49
C HIS A 166 -17.42 -8.67 0.15
N TYR A 167 -16.47 -9.57 0.39
CA TYR A 167 -15.06 -9.32 0.06
C TYR A 167 -14.84 -9.12 -1.44
N LEU A 168 -15.45 -9.97 -2.27
CA LEU A 168 -15.41 -9.82 -3.73
C LEU A 168 -16.05 -8.51 -4.20
N GLY A 169 -17.13 -8.06 -3.55
CA GLY A 169 -17.80 -6.79 -3.86
C GLY A 169 -16.92 -5.58 -3.56
N GLN A 170 -16.22 -5.58 -2.42
CA GLN A 170 -15.27 -4.53 -2.06
C GLN A 170 -14.14 -4.39 -3.09
N ILE A 171 -13.54 -5.52 -3.51
CA ILE A 171 -12.51 -5.53 -4.57
C ILE A 171 -13.08 -5.05 -5.91
N LEU A 172 -14.27 -5.50 -6.29
CA LEU A 172 -14.91 -5.10 -7.55
C LEU A 172 -15.40 -3.64 -7.58
N SER A 173 -15.53 -3.00 -6.42
CA SER A 173 -15.69 -1.54 -6.28
C SER A 173 -14.36 -0.77 -6.34
N GLY A 174 -13.24 -1.45 -6.62
CA GLY A 174 -11.92 -0.84 -6.79
C GLY A 174 -11.27 -0.37 -5.48
N LYS A 175 -11.63 -0.97 -4.33
CA LYS A 175 -10.89 -0.77 -3.08
C LYS A 175 -9.64 -1.65 -3.07
N ASP A 176 -8.52 -1.07 -2.68
CA ASP A 176 -7.22 -1.75 -2.61
C ASP A 176 -7.14 -2.67 -1.38
N PRO A 177 -7.05 -4.01 -1.53
CA PRO A 177 -6.98 -4.96 -0.44
C PRO A 177 -5.63 -4.96 0.30
N MET A 178 -4.73 -4.01 0.02
CA MET A 178 -3.49 -3.79 0.76
C MET A 178 -3.52 -2.53 1.65
N LYS A 179 -4.53 -1.64 1.50
CA LYS A 179 -4.62 -0.40 2.29
C LYS A 179 -5.52 -0.55 3.54
N PRO A 180 -5.21 0.15 4.66
CA PRO A 180 -6.14 0.28 5.79
C PRO A 180 -7.55 0.77 5.40
N SER A 181 -7.64 1.64 4.39
CA SER A 181 -8.90 2.20 3.89
C SER A 181 -9.85 1.16 3.26
N PHE A 182 -9.39 -0.08 3.03
CA PHE A 182 -10.30 -1.18 2.72
C PHE A 182 -11.36 -1.38 3.83
N LYS A 183 -10.97 -1.15 5.10
CA LYS A 183 -11.82 -1.19 6.30
C LYS A 183 -12.57 0.14 6.57
N THR A 184 -12.79 0.97 5.57
CA THR A 184 -13.57 2.22 5.70
C THR A 184 -15.01 2.01 5.19
N LEU A 185 -16.00 2.49 5.95
CA LEU A 185 -17.42 2.44 5.55
C LEU A 185 -17.67 3.33 4.31
N PRO A 186 -18.74 3.09 3.54
CA PRO A 186 -19.20 4.06 2.56
C PRO A 186 -19.57 5.39 3.25
N PRO A 187 -19.48 6.53 2.54
CA PRO A 187 -20.00 7.80 3.03
C PRO A 187 -21.50 7.68 3.33
N HIS A 188 -21.88 7.99 4.58
CA HIS A 188 -23.23 7.90 5.08
C HIS A 188 -23.57 9.06 6.01
N TRP A 189 -24.85 9.30 6.24
CA TRP A 189 -25.35 10.36 7.11
C TRP A 189 -25.09 10.04 8.59
N LYS A 190 -24.72 11.04 9.39
CA LYS A 190 -24.52 10.92 10.85
C LYS A 190 -25.83 10.76 11.67
N MET A 191 -26.94 10.40 11.03
CA MET A 191 -28.28 10.39 11.64
C MET A 191 -29.16 9.28 11.07
N ALA A 192 -29.99 8.67 11.91
CA ALA A 192 -30.87 7.55 11.55
C ALA A 192 -32.05 7.96 10.64
N ASN A 193 -32.52 9.21 10.72
CA ASN A 193 -33.59 9.73 9.84
C ASN A 193 -33.12 10.96 9.02
N PRO A 194 -32.36 10.77 7.93
CA PRO A 194 -31.92 11.87 7.08
C PRO A 194 -33.07 12.67 6.45
N MET A 195 -34.21 12.03 6.15
CA MET A 195 -35.38 12.71 5.55
C MET A 195 -36.10 13.65 6.52
N GLY A 196 -35.84 13.54 7.82
CA GLY A 196 -36.27 14.51 8.83
C GLY A 196 -35.50 15.84 8.75
N HIS A 197 -34.28 15.85 8.21
CA HIS A 197 -33.46 17.06 8.13
C HIS A 197 -33.90 17.96 6.94
N PRO A 198 -34.28 19.24 7.17
CA PRO A 198 -34.85 20.11 6.13
C PRO A 198 -34.00 20.18 4.86
N LEU A 199 -32.70 20.45 4.99
CA LEU A 199 -31.77 20.57 3.85
C LEU A 199 -31.60 19.25 3.08
N ILE A 200 -31.54 18.10 3.77
CA ILE A 200 -31.39 16.80 3.09
C ILE A 200 -32.66 16.49 2.30
N ARG A 201 -33.84 16.73 2.90
CA ARG A 201 -35.13 16.54 2.25
C ARG A 201 -35.31 17.45 1.03
N GLU A 202 -34.89 18.71 1.12
CA GLU A 202 -34.90 19.66 0.00
C GLU A 202 -34.03 19.16 -1.16
N VAL A 203 -32.79 18.75 -0.88
CA VAL A 203 -31.85 18.25 -1.90
C VAL A 203 -32.29 16.92 -2.50
N MET A 204 -32.86 16.02 -1.68
CA MET A 204 -33.49 14.78 -2.16
C MET A 204 -34.66 15.08 -3.10
N ASN A 205 -35.51 16.05 -2.78
CA ASN A 205 -36.61 16.47 -3.66
C ASN A 205 -36.11 17.14 -4.94
N ALA A 206 -35.08 18.01 -4.85
CA ALA A 206 -34.49 18.66 -6.01
C ALA A 206 -33.91 17.64 -7.01
N ASN A 207 -33.14 16.66 -6.51
CA ASN A 207 -32.45 15.68 -7.35
C ASN A 207 -33.33 14.49 -7.76
N PHE A 208 -34.22 14.01 -6.89
CA PHE A 208 -34.97 12.76 -7.09
C PHE A 208 -36.50 12.88 -6.93
N GLY A 209 -37.04 14.08 -6.69
CA GLY A 209 -38.47 14.30 -6.39
C GLY A 209 -39.48 13.53 -7.26
N PRO A 210 -39.34 13.48 -8.61
CA PRO A 210 -40.22 12.68 -9.46
C PRO A 210 -40.14 11.16 -9.22
N ILE A 211 -38.97 10.65 -8.80
CA ILE A 211 -38.79 9.24 -8.42
C ILE A 211 -39.45 8.99 -7.06
N LEU A 212 -39.18 9.86 -6.08
CA LEU A 212 -39.74 9.76 -4.73
C LEU A 212 -41.27 9.81 -4.76
N LYS A 213 -41.85 10.75 -5.50
CA LYS A 213 -43.31 10.91 -5.64
C LYS A 213 -44.01 9.65 -6.18
N THR A 214 -43.36 8.91 -7.07
CA THR A 214 -43.96 7.72 -7.71
C THR A 214 -43.70 6.43 -6.92
N HIS A 215 -42.54 6.31 -6.29
CA HIS A 215 -42.06 5.01 -5.77
C HIS A 215 -41.89 4.94 -4.24
N SER A 216 -42.05 6.03 -3.48
CA SER A 216 -41.78 6.05 -2.03
C SER A 216 -42.72 5.20 -1.17
N GLU A 217 -43.89 4.84 -1.69
CA GLU A 217 -44.89 3.99 -1.02
C GLU A 217 -44.93 2.56 -1.58
N ALA A 218 -44.03 2.20 -2.50
CA ALA A 218 -43.96 0.86 -3.06
C ALA A 218 -43.16 -0.11 -2.16
N ASP A 219 -43.42 -1.42 -2.29
CA ASP A 219 -42.66 -2.51 -1.63
C ASP A 219 -41.14 -2.50 -1.90
N TYR A 220 -40.69 -1.63 -2.81
CA TYR A 220 -39.31 -1.46 -3.23
C TYR A 220 -38.81 -0.01 -3.10
N ASP A 221 -39.38 0.79 -2.19
CA ASP A 221 -39.05 2.20 -1.96
C ASP A 221 -37.54 2.52 -2.15
N PRO A 222 -37.18 3.27 -3.21
CA PRO A 222 -35.80 3.61 -3.49
C PRO A 222 -35.26 4.74 -2.60
N THR A 223 -36.04 5.34 -1.70
CA THR A 223 -35.62 6.49 -0.87
C THR A 223 -34.33 6.20 -0.11
N GLY A 224 -34.21 5.06 0.55
CA GLY A 224 -32.98 4.68 1.26
C GLY A 224 -31.77 4.42 0.35
N LEU A 225 -32.00 3.89 -0.86
CA LEU A 225 -30.97 3.69 -1.89
C LEU A 225 -30.44 5.05 -2.38
N LEU A 226 -31.35 5.99 -2.65
CA LEU A 226 -31.07 7.33 -3.13
C LEU A 226 -30.40 8.19 -2.04
N LEU A 227 -30.78 8.05 -0.76
CA LEU A 227 -30.09 8.69 0.37
C LEU A 227 -28.61 8.27 0.46
N ARG A 228 -28.30 6.99 0.25
CA ARG A 228 -26.92 6.48 0.22
C ARG A 228 -26.16 6.98 -1.00
N CYS A 229 -26.81 7.05 -2.15
CA CYS A 229 -26.23 7.67 -3.34
C CYS A 229 -25.94 9.16 -3.13
N LEU A 230 -26.84 9.91 -2.49
CA LEU A 230 -26.66 11.33 -2.20
C LEU A 230 -25.52 11.57 -1.22
N ALA A 231 -25.38 10.78 -0.15
CA ALA A 231 -24.25 10.88 0.77
C ALA A 231 -22.89 10.72 0.02
N CYS A 232 -22.83 9.81 -0.95
CA CYS A 232 -21.67 9.65 -1.83
C CYS A 232 -21.52 10.76 -2.89
N MET A 233 -22.58 11.43 -3.32
CA MET A 233 -22.50 12.64 -4.17
C MET A 233 -21.94 13.82 -3.37
N VAL A 234 -22.37 14.00 -2.11
CA VAL A 234 -21.86 15.05 -1.21
C VAL A 234 -20.39 14.82 -0.88
N TRP A 235 -20.00 13.58 -0.54
CA TRP A 235 -18.59 13.22 -0.27
C TRP A 235 -17.66 13.54 -1.44
N HIS A 236 -18.10 13.27 -2.68
CA HIS A 236 -17.33 13.48 -3.90
C HIS A 236 -17.61 14.84 -4.57
N ALA A 237 -18.33 15.76 -3.91
CA ALA A 237 -18.85 16.98 -4.52
C ALA A 237 -17.75 17.84 -5.16
N LYS A 238 -16.67 18.09 -4.42
CA LYS A 238 -15.54 18.92 -4.88
C LYS A 238 -14.95 18.42 -6.21
N SER A 239 -14.65 17.12 -6.32
CA SER A 239 -14.09 16.56 -7.55
C SER A 239 -15.05 16.66 -8.75
N PHE A 240 -16.36 16.52 -8.53
CA PHE A 240 -17.35 16.68 -9.59
C PHE A 240 -17.56 18.15 -9.98
N GLN A 241 -17.53 19.10 -9.03
CA GLN A 241 -17.59 20.53 -9.31
C GLN A 241 -16.36 21.00 -10.10
N GLU A 242 -15.15 20.58 -9.69
CA GLU A 242 -13.91 20.81 -10.43
C GLU A 242 -14.01 20.23 -11.85
N TYR A 243 -14.50 18.99 -11.99
CA TYR A 243 -14.69 18.36 -13.30
C TYR A 243 -15.69 19.12 -14.20
N ILE A 244 -16.83 19.56 -13.66
CA ILE A 244 -17.86 20.31 -14.40
C ILE A 244 -17.33 21.69 -14.82
N ALA A 245 -16.57 22.38 -13.96
CA ALA A 245 -15.95 23.67 -14.29
C ALA A 245 -14.99 23.57 -15.50
N HIS A 246 -14.22 22.48 -15.59
CA HIS A 246 -13.36 22.20 -16.75
C HIS A 246 -14.12 21.63 -17.97
N ASN A 247 -15.34 21.13 -17.78
CA ASN A 247 -16.14 20.46 -18.82
C ASN A 247 -17.59 21.00 -18.85
N PRO A 248 -17.82 22.29 -19.13
CA PRO A 248 -19.15 22.92 -19.03
C PRO A 248 -20.20 22.36 -20.00
N SER A 249 -19.78 21.66 -21.04
CA SER A 249 -20.65 20.93 -21.98
C SER A 249 -21.10 19.55 -21.46
N ASN A 250 -20.67 19.13 -20.27
CA ASN A 250 -21.05 17.85 -19.69
C ASN A 250 -22.46 17.89 -19.09
N GLU A 251 -23.27 16.87 -19.39
CA GLU A 251 -24.64 16.71 -18.87
C GLU A 251 -24.74 16.80 -17.34
N LEU A 252 -23.68 16.50 -16.58
CA LEU A 252 -23.66 16.62 -15.11
C LEU A 252 -23.96 18.04 -14.61
N VAL A 253 -23.78 19.09 -15.42
CA VAL A 253 -24.23 20.46 -15.09
C VAL A 253 -25.74 20.57 -14.88
N LYS A 254 -26.53 19.59 -15.37
CA LYS A 254 -27.99 19.52 -15.20
C LYS A 254 -28.42 18.85 -13.89
N VAL A 255 -27.48 18.27 -13.12
CA VAL A 255 -27.77 17.69 -11.80
C VAL A 255 -27.93 18.82 -10.78
N PRO A 256 -29.12 19.00 -10.16
CA PRO A 256 -29.39 20.14 -9.28
C PRO A 256 -28.39 20.28 -8.13
N PHE A 257 -27.91 19.17 -7.55
CA PHE A 257 -26.93 19.17 -6.46
C PHE A 257 -25.66 19.98 -6.76
N TYR A 258 -25.09 19.88 -7.97
CA TYR A 258 -23.81 20.56 -8.27
C TYR A 258 -23.95 22.07 -8.51
N ASN A 259 -25.18 22.57 -8.66
CA ASN A 259 -25.50 23.99 -8.82
C ASN A 259 -25.95 24.66 -7.51
N MET A 260 -25.89 23.96 -6.38
CA MET A 260 -26.19 24.52 -5.07
C MET A 260 -25.11 25.51 -4.62
N ARG A 261 -25.44 26.34 -3.62
CA ARG A 261 -24.48 27.29 -3.02
C ARG A 261 -23.42 26.51 -2.25
N GLY A 262 -22.16 26.97 -2.31
CA GLY A 262 -21.05 26.32 -1.61
C GLY A 262 -21.33 26.07 -0.13
N SER A 263 -21.89 27.06 0.57
CA SER A 263 -22.28 26.95 1.98
C SER A 263 -23.32 25.88 2.29
N GLU A 264 -24.21 25.54 1.35
CA GLU A 264 -25.18 24.46 1.50
C GLU A 264 -24.51 23.08 1.33
N ILE A 265 -23.55 22.99 0.41
CA ILE A 265 -22.72 21.80 0.21
C ILE A 265 -21.81 21.57 1.42
N ASP A 266 -21.19 22.63 1.95
CA ASP A 266 -20.36 22.57 3.16
C ASP A 266 -21.20 22.12 4.37
N ALA A 267 -22.42 22.64 4.53
CA ALA A 267 -23.35 22.18 5.56
C ALA A 267 -23.71 20.69 5.40
N LEU A 268 -23.95 20.21 4.17
CA LEU A 268 -24.18 18.77 3.91
C LEU A 268 -22.93 17.92 4.18
N GLN A 269 -21.73 18.40 3.87
CA GLN A 269 -20.47 17.71 4.15
C GLN A 269 -20.26 17.51 5.66
N GLN A 270 -20.69 18.45 6.50
CA GLN A 270 -20.65 18.30 7.95
C GLN A 270 -21.60 17.19 8.46
N LEU A 271 -22.65 16.84 7.72
CA LEU A 271 -23.64 15.82 8.09
C LEU A 271 -23.28 14.39 7.64
N ILE A 272 -22.20 14.20 6.87
CA ILE A 272 -21.74 12.89 6.41
C ILE A 272 -20.46 12.42 7.13
N THR A 273 -20.25 11.11 7.16
CA THR A 273 -19.08 10.46 7.74
C THR A 273 -18.76 9.14 7.03
N VAL A 274 -17.54 8.65 7.25
CA VAL A 274 -17.10 7.27 6.93
C VAL A 274 -16.73 6.47 8.19
N GLU A 275 -16.87 7.08 9.37
CA GLU A 275 -16.66 6.44 10.66
C GLU A 275 -17.91 5.67 11.12
N PRO A 276 -17.78 4.62 11.95
CA PRO A 276 -18.91 3.89 12.53
C PRO A 276 -19.89 4.82 13.27
N THR A 277 -21.14 4.86 12.79
CA THR A 277 -22.23 5.62 13.41
C THR A 277 -23.25 4.65 14.02
N PRO A 278 -23.45 4.66 15.36
CA PRO A 278 -24.50 3.88 16.02
C PRO A 278 -25.87 4.07 15.37
N ASP A 279 -26.68 3.02 15.35
CA ASP A 279 -28.04 2.98 14.77
C ASP A 279 -28.16 3.33 13.26
N VAL A 280 -27.05 3.65 12.59
CA VAL A 280 -27.00 3.93 11.14
C VAL A 280 -26.13 2.91 10.40
N MET A 281 -24.85 2.81 10.76
CA MET A 281 -23.89 1.94 10.09
C MET A 281 -22.62 1.77 10.94
N THR A 282 -22.45 0.61 11.55
CA THR A 282 -21.33 0.33 12.48
C THR A 282 -20.29 -0.66 11.98
N THR A 283 -20.64 -1.49 10.98
CA THR A 283 -19.87 -2.70 10.64
C THR A 283 -19.51 -2.71 9.17
N VAL A 284 -18.20 -2.77 8.89
CA VAL A 284 -17.65 -2.97 7.54
C VAL A 284 -17.67 -4.47 7.24
N THR A 285 -18.26 -4.86 6.11
CA THR A 285 -18.36 -6.28 5.74
C THR A 285 -17.27 -6.72 4.75
N GLY A 286 -17.02 -8.02 4.65
CA GLY A 286 -16.06 -8.57 3.68
C GLY A 286 -14.59 -8.18 3.92
N VAL A 287 -14.22 -7.78 5.14
CA VAL A 287 -12.83 -7.42 5.48
C VAL A 287 -12.00 -8.69 5.71
N PRO A 288 -10.91 -8.92 4.96
CA PRO A 288 -10.05 -10.09 5.16
C PRO A 288 -9.09 -9.88 6.35
N PRO A 289 -8.60 -10.95 7.02
CA PRO A 289 -7.83 -10.82 8.27
C PRO A 289 -6.54 -10.00 8.16
N HIS A 290 -5.89 -10.00 6.99
CA HIS A 290 -4.64 -9.25 6.82
C HIS A 290 -4.84 -7.73 6.83
N ILE A 291 -6.01 -7.23 6.45
CA ILE A 291 -6.35 -5.81 6.57
C ILE A 291 -6.39 -5.37 8.04
N GLU A 292 -6.89 -6.22 8.94
CA GLU A 292 -6.88 -5.93 10.38
C GLU A 292 -5.45 -5.75 10.90
N THR A 293 -4.55 -6.65 10.52
CA THR A 293 -3.11 -6.55 10.82
C THR A 293 -2.50 -5.27 10.24
N THR A 294 -2.83 -4.90 9.01
CA THR A 294 -2.37 -3.65 8.37
C THR A 294 -2.87 -2.41 9.12
N CYS A 295 -4.13 -2.40 9.58
CA CYS A 295 -4.67 -1.32 10.40
C CYS A 295 -3.95 -1.22 11.76
N GLN A 296 -3.69 -2.34 12.43
CA GLN A 296 -2.92 -2.36 13.68
C GLN A 296 -1.47 -1.88 13.49
N MET A 297 -0.81 -2.29 12.41
CA MET A 297 0.53 -1.81 12.05
C MET A 297 0.54 -0.30 11.79
N LYS A 298 -0.49 0.24 11.10
CA LYS A 298 -0.64 1.69 10.93
C LYS A 298 -0.83 2.41 12.27
N ALA A 299 -1.69 1.92 13.15
CA ALA A 299 -1.90 2.53 14.46
C ALA A 299 -0.62 2.56 15.31
N ILE A 300 0.18 1.48 15.30
CA ILE A 300 1.50 1.44 15.96
C ILE A 300 2.45 2.48 15.33
N HIS A 301 2.49 2.57 14.01
CA HIS A 301 3.33 3.54 13.30
C HIS A 301 2.95 4.99 13.62
N ASP A 302 1.66 5.31 13.63
CA ASP A 302 1.16 6.65 13.95
C ASP A 302 1.43 7.02 15.42
N ASN A 303 1.25 6.07 16.35
CA ASN A 303 1.62 6.26 17.76
C ASN A 303 3.12 6.50 17.95
N LEU A 304 3.98 5.80 17.19
CA LEU A 304 5.43 6.04 17.19
C LEU A 304 5.79 7.43 16.65
N ILE A 305 5.08 7.93 15.63
CA ILE A 305 5.25 9.31 15.14
C ILE A 305 4.86 10.32 16.23
N GLN A 306 3.72 10.12 16.89
CA GLN A 306 3.29 11.02 17.99
C GLN A 306 4.28 11.01 19.15
N LEU A 307 4.77 9.83 19.56
CA LEU A 307 5.78 9.71 20.62
C LEU A 307 7.09 10.41 20.23
N LEU A 308 7.55 10.25 18.98
CA LEU A 308 8.74 10.96 18.48
C LEU A 308 8.56 12.49 18.40
N ALA A 309 7.35 12.98 18.14
CA ALA A 309 7.04 14.40 18.19
C ALA A 309 7.05 14.91 19.65
N GLN A 310 6.45 14.17 20.58
CA GLN A 310 6.48 14.49 22.01
C GLN A 310 7.91 14.49 22.59
N THR A 311 8.76 13.52 22.22
CA THR A 311 10.15 13.51 22.69
C THR A 311 10.93 14.72 22.18
N ARG A 312 10.75 15.14 20.92
CA ARG A 312 11.38 16.36 20.38
C ARG A 312 10.97 17.60 21.18
N ILE A 313 9.66 17.79 21.40
CA ILE A 313 9.14 18.90 22.22
C ILE A 313 9.74 18.86 23.63
N SER A 314 9.90 17.66 24.23
CA SER A 314 10.53 17.53 25.55
C SER A 314 12.03 17.85 25.56
N GLU A 315 12.77 17.47 24.50
CA GLU A 315 14.20 17.78 24.34
C GLU A 315 14.42 19.29 24.17
N ASP A 316 13.60 19.96 23.35
CA ASP A 316 13.70 21.40 23.14
C ASP A 316 13.30 22.19 24.40
N ASN A 317 12.23 21.78 25.09
CA ASN A 317 11.85 22.31 26.42
C ASN A 317 12.90 22.05 27.51
N GLN A 318 13.79 21.07 27.33
CA GLN A 318 14.89 20.82 28.26
C GLN A 318 16.10 21.70 27.94
N LYS A 319 16.50 21.82 26.67
CA LYS A 319 17.55 22.75 26.24
C LYS A 319 17.25 24.19 26.69
N GLN A 320 16.02 24.66 26.50
CA GLN A 320 15.61 26.00 26.92
C GLN A 320 15.74 26.21 28.44
N ARG A 321 15.44 25.17 29.24
CA ARG A 321 15.64 25.20 30.70
C ARG A 321 17.12 25.17 31.08
N ASP A 322 17.95 24.39 30.38
CA ASP A 322 19.40 24.34 30.61
C ASP A 322 20.10 25.65 30.21
N GLU A 323 19.63 26.33 29.16
CA GLU A 323 20.10 27.67 28.76
C GLU A 323 19.68 28.75 29.77
N GLN A 324 18.42 28.74 30.21
CA GLN A 324 17.96 29.65 31.27
C GLN A 324 18.74 29.44 32.57
N LEU A 325 18.90 28.18 33.01
CA LEU A 325 19.66 27.85 34.21
C LEU A 325 21.11 28.34 34.12
N LYS A 326 21.78 28.21 32.97
CA LYS A 326 23.12 28.76 32.76
C LYS A 326 23.15 30.29 32.88
N ALA A 327 22.18 30.99 32.29
CA ALA A 327 22.08 32.45 32.40
C ALA A 327 21.89 32.89 33.86
N ASP A 328 20.99 32.23 34.59
CA ASP A 328 20.71 32.51 36.00
C ASP A 328 21.94 32.23 36.89
N LEU A 329 22.68 31.13 36.63
CA LEU A 329 23.90 30.79 37.37
C LEU A 329 25.02 31.80 37.12
N VAL A 330 25.22 32.24 35.87
CA VAL A 330 26.20 33.28 35.53
C VAL A 330 25.82 34.61 36.20
N ALA A 331 24.55 35.00 36.18
CA ALA A 331 24.06 36.20 36.84
C ALA A 331 24.26 36.14 38.38
N ALA A 332 23.95 35.01 39.01
CA ALA A 332 24.14 34.79 40.44
C ALA A 332 25.62 34.82 40.84
N VAL A 333 26.51 34.19 40.06
CA VAL A 333 27.96 34.23 40.30
C VAL A 333 28.51 35.63 40.12
N HIS A 334 28.10 36.36 39.07
CA HIS A 334 28.50 37.75 38.87
C HIS A 334 28.05 38.64 40.03
N HIS A 335 26.80 38.50 40.48
CA HIS A 335 26.29 39.23 41.65
C HIS A 335 27.06 38.89 42.92
N GLY A 336 27.37 37.60 43.16
CA GLY A 336 28.17 37.17 44.30
C GLY A 336 29.59 37.74 44.29
N ILE A 337 30.26 37.77 43.13
CA ILE A 337 31.58 38.38 42.97
C ILE A 337 31.50 39.90 43.20
N GLU A 338 30.49 40.59 42.67
CA GLU A 338 30.30 42.03 42.88
C GLU A 338 30.08 42.36 44.36
N GLN A 339 29.19 41.64 45.06
CA GLN A 339 28.95 41.84 46.49
C GLN A 339 30.20 41.57 47.32
N ASN A 340 30.95 40.51 47.01
CA ASN A 340 32.16 40.14 47.74
C ASN A 340 33.34 41.09 47.43
N ALA A 341 33.38 41.72 46.25
CA ALA A 341 34.33 42.79 45.96
C ALA A 341 34.01 44.06 46.77
N ILE A 342 32.72 44.45 46.81
CA ILE A 342 32.24 45.60 47.58
C ILE A 342 32.49 45.41 49.08
N SER A 343 32.19 44.23 49.66
CA SER A 343 32.40 43.96 51.08
C SER A 343 33.88 43.98 51.50
N ASN A 344 34.79 43.63 50.57
CA ASN A 344 36.24 43.69 50.78
C ASN A 344 36.84 45.07 50.45
N GLY A 345 36.03 46.10 50.23
CA GLY A 345 36.48 47.48 49.98
C GLY A 345 37.02 47.75 48.57
N ASN A 346 36.87 46.81 47.64
CA ASN A 346 37.29 47.01 46.25
C ASN A 346 36.21 47.74 45.46
N ILE A 347 36.61 48.85 44.83
CA ILE A 347 35.71 49.70 44.05
C ILE A 347 35.47 49.05 42.66
N THR A 348 34.25 48.54 42.43
CA THR A 348 33.85 47.95 41.14
C THR A 348 33.20 49.00 40.23
N ALA A 349 33.27 48.81 38.90
CA ALA A 349 32.67 49.75 37.93
C ALA A 349 31.15 49.91 38.13
N LYS A 350 30.44 48.83 38.47
CA LYS A 350 29.02 48.88 38.84
C LYS A 350 28.80 49.53 40.21
N GLY A 351 29.66 49.27 41.20
CA GLY A 351 29.61 49.98 42.48
C GLY A 351 29.78 51.50 42.33
N ILE A 352 30.69 51.95 41.45
CA ILE A 352 30.82 53.35 41.07
C ILE A 352 29.52 53.85 40.43
N ASN A 353 28.97 53.14 39.44
CA ASN A 353 27.72 53.54 38.80
C ASN A 353 26.55 53.57 39.78
N ASP A 354 26.39 52.60 40.69
CA ASP A 354 25.32 52.59 41.69
C ASP A 354 25.48 53.73 42.71
N ILE A 355 26.71 54.12 43.06
CA ILE A 355 27.00 55.29 43.90
C ILE A 355 26.69 56.59 43.14
N ILE A 356 27.12 56.70 41.88
CA ILE A 356 26.81 57.85 41.00
C ILE A 356 25.30 57.96 40.79
N GLN A 357 24.60 56.85 40.54
CA GLN A 357 23.15 56.78 40.33
C GLN A 357 22.42 57.22 41.60
N LYS A 358 22.76 56.66 42.77
CA LYS A 358 22.19 57.10 44.06
C LYS A 358 22.47 58.58 44.35
N HIS A 359 23.66 59.07 43.99
CA HIS A 359 24.00 60.48 44.19
C HIS A 359 23.25 61.39 43.20
N GLN A 360 23.09 60.97 41.94
CA GLN A 360 22.26 61.63 40.93
C GLN A 360 20.79 61.64 41.35
N ASP A 361 20.24 60.53 41.83
CA ASP A 361 18.86 60.43 42.32
C ASP A 361 18.63 61.32 43.55
N ALA A 362 19.57 61.35 44.50
CA ALA A 362 19.52 62.25 45.65
C ALA A 362 19.64 63.73 45.24
N THR A 363 20.52 64.04 44.28
CA THR A 363 20.69 65.41 43.76
C THR A 363 19.47 65.85 42.96
N ASN A 364 18.92 64.99 42.11
CA ASN A 364 17.70 65.23 41.35
C ASN A 364 16.50 65.41 42.28
N LYS A 365 16.42 64.65 43.37
CA LYS A 365 15.40 64.84 44.40
C LYS A 365 15.53 66.21 45.06
N GLN A 366 16.72 66.59 45.52
CA GLN A 366 16.98 67.94 46.07
C GLN A 366 16.68 69.05 45.06
N LEU A 367 17.09 68.88 43.80
CA LEU A 367 16.85 69.85 42.73
C LEU A 367 15.34 69.97 42.44
N THR A 368 14.59 68.87 42.48
CA THR A 368 13.13 68.85 42.30
C THR A 368 12.43 69.51 43.49
N GLU A 369 12.86 69.25 44.72
CA GLU A 369 12.35 69.91 45.93
C GLU A 369 12.63 71.43 45.89
N HIS A 370 13.80 71.84 45.42
CA HIS A 370 14.20 73.25 45.27
C HIS A 370 13.45 73.94 44.11
N LEU A 371 13.27 73.27 42.98
CA LEU A 371 12.45 73.74 41.86
C LEU A 371 10.97 73.84 42.24
N GLN A 372 10.43 72.91 43.04
CA GLN A 372 9.08 72.99 43.59
C GLN A 372 8.93 74.14 44.59
N ALA A 373 9.97 74.44 45.39
CA ALA A 373 9.98 75.61 46.25
C ALA A 373 9.96 76.93 45.44
N MET A 374 10.75 77.02 44.36
CA MET A 374 10.72 78.19 43.46
C MET A 374 9.40 78.29 42.66
N LEU A 375 8.85 77.17 42.18
CA LEU A 375 7.54 77.14 41.50
C LEU A 375 6.37 77.57 42.40
N ARG A 376 6.48 77.40 43.72
CA ARG A 376 5.50 77.96 44.69
C ARG A 376 5.64 79.47 44.91
N SER A 377 6.69 80.11 44.40
CA SER A 377 6.94 81.56 44.54
C SER A 377 6.74 82.36 43.25
N LEU A 378 6.30 81.73 42.15
CA LEU A 378 6.15 82.35 40.84
C LEU A 378 4.66 82.51 40.43
N PRO A 379 4.24 83.67 39.87
CA PRO A 379 2.87 83.88 39.39
C PRO A 379 2.47 82.97 38.20
N PRO A 380 1.19 82.57 38.08
CA PRO A 380 0.75 81.51 37.18
C PRO A 380 0.54 81.98 35.73
N GLN A 381 1.62 82.26 34.98
CA GLN A 381 1.52 82.66 33.56
C GLN A 381 2.48 81.93 32.58
N PHE A 382 3.35 81.02 33.06
CA PHE A 382 4.34 80.35 32.21
C PHE A 382 4.43 78.83 32.45
N GLN A 383 3.42 78.08 31.98
CA GLN A 383 3.51 76.62 31.84
C GLN A 383 3.04 76.19 30.44
N GLY A 384 4.00 75.83 29.58
CA GLY A 384 3.73 75.27 28.26
C GLY A 384 5.02 74.89 27.52
N GLY A 385 5.12 73.63 27.07
CA GLY A 385 6.19 73.16 26.19
C GLY A 385 6.87 71.85 26.65
N GLN A 386 6.56 70.74 25.98
CA GLN A 386 7.39 69.53 25.97
C GLN A 386 8.44 69.61 24.85
N PRO A 387 9.60 68.92 24.98
CA PRO A 387 10.41 68.52 23.84
C PRO A 387 10.58 66.99 23.68
N ALA A 388 10.79 66.61 22.43
CA ALA A 388 10.69 65.27 21.83
C ALA A 388 11.86 64.27 22.09
N GLN A 389 11.66 63.04 21.60
CA GLN A 389 12.62 61.92 21.52
C GLN A 389 13.52 62.00 20.28
N ILE A 390 14.76 61.48 20.32
CA ILE A 390 15.57 61.05 19.14
C ILE A 390 16.47 59.82 19.50
N PRO A 391 16.59 58.75 18.65
CA PRO A 391 17.43 57.54 18.86
C PRO A 391 18.72 57.42 17.95
N PRO A 392 19.58 56.36 18.05
CA PRO A 392 21.02 56.30 17.63
C PRO A 392 21.34 55.64 16.26
N PRO A 393 22.63 55.59 15.80
CA PRO A 393 23.35 54.28 15.72
C PRO A 393 24.93 54.25 15.75
N GLY A 394 25.53 53.10 16.10
CA GLY A 394 26.87 52.60 15.61
C GLY A 394 28.16 52.98 16.38
N ASN A 395 29.30 52.27 16.29
CA ASN A 395 29.68 51.01 15.58
C ASN A 395 31.10 50.48 16.02
N GLN A 396 31.31 49.15 16.20
CA GLN A 396 32.53 48.33 15.89
C GLN A 396 33.96 48.69 16.49
N VAL A 397 35.03 47.84 16.64
CA VAL A 397 35.39 46.43 16.29
C VAL A 397 36.69 45.89 16.99
N GLN A 398 36.87 44.55 17.14
CA GLN A 398 38.12 43.73 17.39
C GLN A 398 38.95 43.94 18.70
N GLN A 399 39.77 43.00 19.25
CA GLN A 399 40.32 41.65 18.93
C GLN A 399 40.77 40.96 20.28
N GLY A 400 41.15 39.68 20.47
CA GLY A 400 41.09 38.43 19.67
C GLY A 400 42.21 37.38 19.95
N GLY A 401 41.93 36.22 20.62
CA GLY A 401 42.84 35.03 20.68
C GLY A 401 42.88 34.18 21.97
N GLY A 402 42.98 32.84 21.87
CA GLY A 402 43.44 31.93 22.96
C GLY A 402 42.62 30.65 23.24
N LEU A 403 43.14 29.47 22.85
CA LEU A 403 42.52 28.13 22.97
C LEU A 403 42.20 27.61 24.40
N LEU A 404 41.16 26.75 24.49
CA LEU A 404 41.27 25.43 25.14
C LEU A 404 40.20 24.43 24.61
N LEU A 405 40.59 23.18 24.34
CA LEU A 405 39.70 22.14 23.82
C LEU A 405 38.79 21.53 24.89
N GLN A 406 37.50 21.32 24.58
CA GLN A 406 36.67 20.28 25.22
C GLN A 406 35.91 19.45 24.17
N LYS A 407 35.54 18.22 24.55
CA LYS A 407 35.18 17.12 23.63
C LYS A 407 33.82 17.32 22.94
N PRO A 408 33.67 17.03 21.63
CA PRO A 408 32.36 16.92 20.99
C PRO A 408 31.72 15.55 21.29
N ASP A 409 30.40 15.55 21.52
CA ASP A 409 29.60 14.32 21.72
C ASP A 409 29.68 13.38 20.50
N GLN A 410 30.12 12.15 20.73
CA GLN A 410 30.58 11.28 19.65
C GLN A 410 29.48 10.31 19.15
N GLY A 411 29.33 10.19 17.83
CA GLY A 411 28.69 9.01 17.21
C GLY A 411 27.34 9.21 16.49
N LYS A 412 26.97 10.46 16.19
CA LYS A 412 25.94 10.83 15.19
C LYS A 412 26.47 11.95 14.30
N TYR A 413 26.27 11.81 13.00
CA TYR A 413 26.72 12.74 11.96
C TYR A 413 25.51 13.22 11.17
N PHE A 414 25.39 14.51 10.90
CA PHE A 414 24.25 15.09 10.17
C PHE A 414 24.69 15.58 8.79
N TYR A 415 24.17 14.95 7.75
CA TYR A 415 24.31 15.32 6.34
C TYR A 415 23.13 14.73 5.58
N THR A 416 22.81 15.22 4.37
CA THR A 416 21.64 14.78 3.59
C THR A 416 20.31 14.79 4.38
N GLU A 417 20.11 15.85 5.18
CA GLU A 417 18.93 16.06 6.06
C GLU A 417 18.65 14.94 7.07
N ARG A 418 19.64 14.07 7.34
CA ARG A 418 19.46 12.87 8.15
C ARG A 418 20.63 12.64 9.11
N PHE A 419 20.32 12.08 10.27
CA PHE A 419 21.34 11.59 11.20
C PHE A 419 21.82 10.18 10.82
N TRP A 420 23.11 10.07 10.58
CA TRP A 420 23.86 8.85 10.27
C TRP A 420 24.78 8.47 11.43
N SER A 421 25.17 7.19 11.52
CA SER A 421 26.06 6.72 12.58
C SER A 421 27.56 6.78 12.23
N VAL A 422 27.89 7.26 11.03
CA VAL A 422 29.24 7.36 10.46
C VAL A 422 29.37 8.66 9.66
N PRO A 423 30.59 9.20 9.44
CA PRO A 423 30.84 10.29 8.50
C PRO A 423 30.37 10.00 7.06
N GLU A 424 30.24 11.04 6.24
CA GLU A 424 29.77 10.97 4.86
C GLU A 424 30.70 10.16 3.94
N ASP A 425 32.01 10.29 4.17
CA ASP A 425 33.11 9.63 3.45
C ASP A 425 33.48 8.25 4.04
N PHE A 426 32.78 7.76 5.06
CA PHE A 426 33.17 6.56 5.80
C PHE A 426 33.14 5.27 4.96
N GLU A 427 34.28 4.58 4.92
CA GLU A 427 34.40 3.20 4.46
C GLU A 427 34.82 2.27 5.61
N PHE A 428 34.35 1.01 5.58
CA PHE A 428 34.85 -0.01 6.50
C PHE A 428 36.33 -0.30 6.22
N PRO A 429 37.14 -0.63 7.25
CA PRO A 429 38.54 -0.99 7.05
C PRO A 429 38.70 -2.07 5.95
N PRO A 430 39.60 -1.91 4.97
CA PRO A 430 39.74 -2.86 3.89
C PRO A 430 40.39 -4.16 4.38
N LYS A 431 39.65 -5.27 4.27
CA LYS A 431 40.10 -6.65 4.60
C LYS A 431 40.71 -6.80 6.01
N PRO A 432 40.00 -6.42 7.09
CA PRO A 432 40.54 -6.50 8.44
C PRO A 432 40.77 -7.96 8.82
N ASN A 433 41.88 -8.25 9.51
CA ASN A 433 42.08 -9.55 10.15
C ASN A 433 41.10 -9.72 11.34
N LEU A 434 40.89 -10.94 11.85
CA LEU A 434 39.90 -11.15 12.91
C LEU A 434 40.17 -10.35 14.21
N PRO A 435 41.40 -10.24 14.73
CA PRO A 435 41.68 -9.39 15.90
C PRO A 435 41.37 -7.90 15.66
N GLN A 436 41.73 -7.35 14.50
CA GLN A 436 41.41 -5.97 14.12
C GLN A 436 39.89 -5.77 13.95
N ALA A 437 39.19 -6.76 13.39
CA ALA A 437 37.73 -6.74 13.30
C ALA A 437 37.08 -6.77 14.69
N LEU A 438 37.54 -7.63 15.61
CA LEU A 438 37.06 -7.68 16.99
C LEU A 438 37.29 -6.35 17.71
N ARG A 439 38.47 -5.74 17.51
CA ARG A 439 38.78 -4.39 18.01
C ARG A 439 37.80 -3.34 17.49
N CYS A 440 37.50 -3.32 16.19
CA CYS A 440 36.49 -2.41 15.64
C CYS A 440 35.06 -2.71 16.13
N TRP A 441 34.74 -3.99 16.36
CA TRP A 441 33.45 -4.44 16.88
C TRP A 441 33.18 -3.94 18.29
N LEU A 442 34.20 -3.98 19.16
CA LEU A 442 34.12 -3.64 20.59
C LEU A 442 34.52 -2.19 20.92
N LYS A 443 35.56 -1.63 20.28
CA LYS A 443 36.11 -0.27 20.55
C LYS A 443 35.81 0.77 19.46
N GLY A 444 35.26 0.40 18.31
CA GLY A 444 35.06 1.31 17.19
C GLY A 444 36.36 1.68 16.48
N ILE A 445 36.38 2.80 15.77
CA ILE A 445 37.55 3.29 15.05
C ILE A 445 37.57 4.83 14.97
N ARG A 446 38.76 5.42 14.99
CA ARG A 446 38.95 6.84 14.67
C ARG A 446 39.15 6.99 13.16
N TYR A 447 38.34 7.82 12.52
CA TYR A 447 38.31 8.04 11.07
C TYR A 447 38.57 9.54 10.82
N GLY A 448 39.80 9.89 10.44
CA GLY A 448 40.25 11.29 10.42
C GLY A 448 40.14 11.93 11.81
N ASN A 449 39.52 13.11 11.87
CA ASN A 449 39.21 13.80 13.14
C ASN A 449 38.00 13.21 13.89
N ASN A 450 37.23 12.33 13.25
CA ASN A 450 35.95 11.81 13.75
C ASN A 450 36.12 10.46 14.48
N TYR A 451 35.22 10.14 15.42
CA TYR A 451 35.18 8.84 16.09
C TYR A 451 33.91 8.06 15.72
N VAL A 452 34.10 6.89 15.12
CA VAL A 452 33.03 5.95 14.81
C VAL A 452 32.90 4.96 15.97
N LYS A 453 31.74 4.98 16.61
CA LYS A 453 31.37 4.11 17.73
C LYS A 453 31.54 2.62 17.41
N PRO A 454 31.64 1.74 18.44
CA PRO A 454 31.79 0.29 18.27
C PRO A 454 30.85 -0.31 17.25
N PHE A 455 31.35 -1.13 16.32
CA PHE A 455 30.54 -1.61 15.19
C PHE A 455 29.37 -2.49 15.64
N ARG A 456 29.42 -3.08 16.85
CA ARG A 456 28.27 -3.74 17.51
C ARG A 456 27.06 -2.81 17.73
N GLN A 457 27.29 -1.50 17.83
CA GLN A 457 26.27 -0.45 17.99
C GLN A 457 25.83 0.18 16.65
N LEU A 458 26.41 -0.23 15.51
CA LEU A 458 26.00 0.24 14.19
C LEU A 458 24.81 -0.57 13.67
N ARG A 459 23.65 0.08 13.54
CA ARG A 459 22.47 -0.52 12.91
C ARG A 459 22.57 -0.34 11.38
N PRO A 460 22.27 -1.35 10.55
CA PRO A 460 22.38 -1.22 9.09
C PRO A 460 21.47 -0.13 8.51
N LYS A 461 20.38 0.25 9.19
CA LYS A 461 19.51 1.35 8.75
C LYS A 461 20.14 2.74 8.92
N ASP A 462 21.20 2.85 9.72
CA ASP A 462 21.87 4.10 10.10
C ASP A 462 23.22 4.30 9.36
N LEU A 463 23.42 3.60 8.25
CA LEU A 463 24.58 3.73 7.33
C LEU A 463 24.11 4.27 5.97
N PRO A 464 24.87 5.21 5.35
CA PRO A 464 24.38 6.01 4.22
C PRO A 464 24.14 5.22 2.92
N THR A 465 25.07 4.34 2.55
CA THR A 465 25.04 3.64 1.26
C THR A 465 24.63 2.18 1.38
N THR A 466 23.88 1.65 0.41
CA THR A 466 23.46 0.24 0.36
C THR A 466 24.64 -0.74 0.39
N ALA A 467 25.81 -0.34 -0.13
CA ALA A 467 27.05 -1.10 -0.04
C ALA A 467 27.49 -1.29 1.43
N LEU A 468 27.57 -0.21 2.22
CA LEU A 468 27.90 -0.26 3.66
C LEU A 468 26.86 -1.07 4.44
N GLN A 469 25.56 -0.91 4.11
CA GLN A 469 24.50 -1.70 4.75
C GLN A 469 24.65 -3.21 4.46
N SER A 470 25.01 -3.57 3.23
CA SER A 470 25.25 -4.96 2.84
C SER A 470 26.47 -5.53 3.55
N GLN A 471 27.59 -4.80 3.56
CA GLN A 471 28.83 -5.22 4.20
C GLN A 471 28.64 -5.43 5.72
N MET A 472 27.98 -4.50 6.41
CA MET A 472 27.63 -4.64 7.83
C MET A 472 26.77 -5.89 8.09
N ARG A 473 25.78 -6.21 7.24
CA ARG A 473 24.93 -7.40 7.42
C ARG A 473 25.66 -8.71 7.13
N VAL A 474 26.38 -8.77 6.01
CA VAL A 474 26.90 -10.02 5.42
C VAL A 474 28.27 -10.41 5.98
N GLU A 475 29.12 -9.43 6.31
CA GLU A 475 30.45 -9.68 6.86
C GLU A 475 30.42 -9.58 8.40
N TRP A 476 30.12 -8.39 8.93
CA TRP A 476 30.26 -8.08 10.36
C TRP A 476 29.20 -8.77 11.22
N GLN A 477 27.92 -8.42 11.07
CA GLN A 477 26.85 -8.95 11.93
C GLN A 477 26.70 -10.47 11.81
N LYS A 478 26.85 -11.03 10.61
CA LYS A 478 26.76 -12.48 10.38
C LYS A 478 27.85 -13.24 11.16
N PHE A 479 29.08 -12.71 11.18
CA PHE A 479 30.20 -13.36 11.83
C PHE A 479 30.14 -13.21 13.36
N PHE A 480 29.99 -12.00 13.89
CA PHE A 480 29.99 -11.81 15.34
C PHE A 480 28.76 -12.43 16.02
N LYS A 481 27.57 -12.38 15.40
CA LYS A 481 26.42 -13.15 15.89
C LYS A 481 26.64 -14.65 15.81
N TYR A 482 27.44 -15.16 14.89
CA TYR A 482 27.78 -16.59 14.88
C TYR A 482 28.61 -16.95 16.12
N LEU A 483 29.59 -16.12 16.51
CA LEU A 483 30.40 -16.34 17.71
C LEU A 483 29.55 -16.27 18.99
N GLU A 484 28.75 -15.21 19.16
CA GLU A 484 27.83 -15.02 20.30
C GLU A 484 26.87 -16.23 20.44
N ASN A 485 26.24 -16.67 19.34
CA ASN A 485 25.33 -17.83 19.34
C ASN A 485 26.02 -19.19 19.59
N ASN A 486 27.36 -19.25 19.58
CA ASN A 486 28.12 -20.46 19.89
C ASN A 486 28.85 -20.38 21.25
N GLY A 487 28.56 -19.35 22.06
CA GLY A 487 29.03 -19.25 23.45
C GLY A 487 30.30 -18.41 23.66
N LEU A 488 30.66 -17.51 22.74
CA LEU A 488 31.70 -16.51 23.02
C LEU A 488 31.13 -15.39 23.91
N GLU A 489 31.67 -15.21 25.11
CA GLU A 489 31.26 -14.15 26.03
C GLU A 489 31.86 -12.81 25.61
N MET A 490 31.03 -11.93 25.05
CA MET A 490 31.45 -10.59 24.66
C MET A 490 31.37 -9.62 25.85
N PRO A 491 32.39 -8.77 26.10
CA PRO A 491 32.37 -7.80 27.20
C PRO A 491 31.11 -6.91 27.19
N SER A 492 30.41 -6.88 28.32
CA SER A 492 29.11 -6.21 28.50
C SER A 492 29.18 -4.70 28.37
N ASN A 493 28.03 -4.05 28.19
CA ASN A 493 27.93 -2.65 27.75
C ASN A 493 27.81 -1.65 28.93
N THR A 494 28.47 -1.94 30.05
CA THR A 494 28.68 -1.01 31.18
C THR A 494 29.81 -0.03 30.88
N SER A 495 29.89 1.08 31.61
CA SER A 495 30.73 2.26 31.32
C SER A 495 32.24 2.10 31.55
N GLU A 496 32.75 0.87 31.52
CA GLU A 496 34.18 0.57 31.62
C GLU A 496 34.79 0.50 30.22
N GLU A 497 35.90 1.21 30.00
CA GLU A 497 36.66 1.09 28.75
C GLU A 497 37.25 -0.32 28.66
N VAL A 498 36.85 -1.09 27.64
CA VAL A 498 37.37 -2.45 27.41
C VAL A 498 38.90 -2.42 27.42
N THR A 499 39.54 -3.15 28.33
CA THR A 499 41.01 -3.14 28.45
C THR A 499 41.67 -3.98 27.34
N GLU A 500 42.94 -3.70 27.02
CA GLU A 500 43.67 -4.49 26.01
C GLU A 500 43.78 -5.97 26.41
N ALA A 501 44.00 -6.26 27.69
CA ALA A 501 44.00 -7.64 28.22
C ALA A 501 42.65 -8.37 28.06
N GLN A 502 41.52 -7.65 28.04
CA GLN A 502 40.22 -8.24 27.72
C GLN A 502 40.09 -8.53 26.21
N LEU A 503 40.61 -7.65 25.35
CA LEU A 503 40.63 -7.88 23.89
C LEU A 503 41.50 -9.08 23.52
N GLU A 504 42.65 -9.26 24.17
CA GLU A 504 43.53 -10.41 23.97
C GLU A 504 42.82 -11.72 24.38
N ARG A 505 42.25 -11.76 25.59
CA ARG A 505 41.48 -12.93 26.07
C ARG A 505 40.32 -13.31 25.13
N THR A 506 39.48 -12.35 24.75
CA THR A 506 38.36 -12.62 23.81
C THR A 506 38.86 -12.98 22.41
N THR A 507 40.07 -12.56 22.01
CA THR A 507 40.70 -12.99 20.75
C THR A 507 41.09 -14.46 20.79
N ASP A 508 41.66 -14.94 21.90
CA ASP A 508 42.05 -16.34 22.06
C ASP A 508 40.81 -17.25 22.17
N GLU A 509 39.83 -16.88 22.98
CA GLU A 509 38.54 -17.59 23.07
C GLU A 509 37.81 -17.68 21.71
N MET A 510 37.88 -16.61 20.89
CA MET A 510 37.37 -16.61 19.52
C MET A 510 38.12 -17.62 18.64
N TRP A 511 39.44 -17.71 18.74
CA TRP A 511 40.22 -18.67 17.96
C TRP A 511 39.91 -20.11 18.36
N ASP A 512 39.85 -20.41 19.66
CA ASP A 512 39.52 -21.74 20.17
C ASP A 512 38.12 -22.20 19.73
N LEU A 513 37.13 -21.30 19.79
CA LEU A 513 35.78 -21.59 19.31
C LEU A 513 35.78 -21.89 17.80
N LEU A 514 36.50 -21.11 17.00
CA LEU A 514 36.59 -21.31 15.55
C LEU A 514 37.32 -22.60 15.17
N GLU A 515 38.43 -22.92 15.84
CA GLU A 515 39.17 -24.17 15.62
C GLU A 515 38.32 -25.39 16.00
N LYS A 516 37.51 -25.29 17.06
CA LYS A 516 36.59 -26.36 17.52
C LYS A 516 35.35 -26.55 16.64
N LYS A 517 34.76 -25.47 16.10
CA LYS A 517 33.45 -25.49 15.40
C LYS A 517 33.54 -25.44 13.89
N VAL A 518 34.65 -24.96 13.35
CA VAL A 518 34.87 -24.68 11.93
C VAL A 518 36.26 -25.18 11.54
N SER A 519 36.63 -26.38 12.01
CA SER A 519 37.97 -26.95 11.93
C SER A 519 38.51 -26.99 10.49
N TYR A 520 37.65 -27.25 9.50
CA TYR A 520 38.02 -27.23 8.08
C TYR A 520 38.60 -25.88 7.61
N ALA A 521 38.27 -24.77 8.28
CA ALA A 521 38.79 -23.44 7.97
C ALA A 521 40.31 -23.33 8.19
N PHE A 522 40.88 -24.18 9.04
CA PHE A 522 42.27 -24.16 9.49
C PHE A 522 43.19 -25.15 8.77
N THR A 523 42.66 -25.90 7.80
CA THR A 523 43.38 -26.92 7.01
C THR A 523 44.52 -26.39 6.12
N ARG A 524 44.64 -25.07 5.93
CA ARG A 524 45.70 -24.44 5.13
C ARG A 524 46.67 -23.67 6.02
N LYS A 525 47.97 -23.74 5.70
CA LYS A 525 48.99 -22.86 6.29
C LYS A 525 48.52 -21.39 6.16
N ASN A 526 48.68 -20.63 7.25
CA ASN A 526 48.24 -19.23 7.41
C ASN A 526 46.73 -18.99 7.58
N ALA A 527 45.94 -19.95 8.09
CA ALA A 527 44.51 -19.75 8.35
C ALA A 527 44.17 -18.52 9.24
N LYS A 528 45.03 -18.20 10.22
CA LYS A 528 44.85 -17.02 11.10
C LYS A 528 45.07 -15.66 10.41
N SER A 529 45.63 -15.63 9.19
CA SER A 529 45.79 -14.40 8.41
C SER A 529 44.62 -14.09 7.46
N HIS A 530 43.56 -14.91 7.46
CA HIS A 530 42.36 -14.62 6.67
C HIS A 530 41.59 -13.42 7.23
N CYS A 531 41.08 -12.57 6.33
CA CYS A 531 40.24 -11.43 6.69
C CYS A 531 38.81 -11.84 7.09
N LEU A 532 38.12 -10.93 7.78
CA LEU A 532 36.74 -11.07 8.27
C LEU A 532 35.77 -11.62 7.21
N SER A 533 35.80 -11.10 5.98
CA SER A 533 34.89 -11.52 4.92
C SER A 533 35.09 -12.97 4.49
N THR A 534 36.32 -13.49 4.58
CA THR A 534 36.63 -14.91 4.35
C THR A 534 36.02 -15.78 5.44
N PHE A 535 36.17 -15.38 6.72
CA PHE A 535 35.57 -16.12 7.84
C PHE A 535 34.04 -16.01 7.87
N ALA A 536 33.45 -14.86 7.58
CA ALA A 536 32.00 -14.67 7.44
C ALA A 536 31.37 -15.56 6.35
N ARG A 537 32.15 -15.96 5.33
CA ARG A 537 31.77 -17.02 4.38
C ARG A 537 31.93 -18.42 5.00
N LYS A 538 33.10 -18.73 5.59
CA LYS A 538 33.40 -20.05 6.18
C LYS A 538 32.45 -20.44 7.34
N VAL A 539 32.01 -19.52 8.18
CA VAL A 539 31.05 -19.82 9.27
C VAL A 539 29.61 -20.02 8.78
N SER A 540 29.33 -19.92 7.47
CA SER A 540 27.96 -20.00 6.95
C SER A 540 27.48 -21.45 6.81
N PRO A 541 26.20 -21.75 7.13
CA PRO A 541 25.66 -23.11 7.06
C PRO A 541 25.89 -23.81 5.71
N SER A 542 25.69 -23.10 4.60
CA SER A 542 25.91 -23.61 3.24
C SER A 542 27.37 -23.98 2.97
N GLU A 543 28.33 -23.20 3.49
CA GLU A 543 29.76 -23.45 3.30
C GLU A 543 30.23 -24.60 4.19
N ILE A 544 29.70 -24.72 5.42
CA ILE A 544 29.97 -25.86 6.33
C ILE A 544 29.39 -27.17 5.78
N VAL A 545 28.17 -27.16 5.21
CA VAL A 545 27.60 -28.34 4.55
C VAL A 545 28.45 -28.77 3.36
N LYS A 546 28.93 -27.81 2.56
CA LYS A 546 29.72 -28.10 1.35
C LYS A 546 31.15 -28.57 1.67
N ASN A 547 31.86 -27.85 2.53
CA ASN A 547 33.31 -27.95 2.69
C ASN A 547 33.75 -28.36 4.12
N GLY A 548 32.83 -28.44 5.09
CA GLY A 548 33.12 -28.76 6.49
C GLY A 548 33.40 -30.23 6.76
N ASN A 549 34.20 -30.47 7.81
CA ASN A 549 34.52 -31.81 8.31
C ASN A 549 33.28 -32.46 8.96
N PRO A 550 33.25 -33.79 9.18
CA PRO A 550 32.14 -34.47 9.85
C PRO A 550 31.80 -33.89 11.24
N SER A 551 32.82 -33.46 12.00
CA SER A 551 32.64 -32.76 13.28
C SER A 551 31.90 -31.42 13.12
N ASP A 552 32.35 -30.57 12.17
CA ASP A 552 31.74 -29.27 11.88
C ASP A 552 30.26 -29.41 11.46
N LYS A 553 29.94 -30.46 10.68
CA LYS A 553 28.58 -30.79 10.23
C LYS A 553 27.69 -31.27 11.38
N THR A 554 28.22 -32.09 12.29
CA THR A 554 27.50 -32.57 13.48
C THR A 554 27.05 -31.41 14.37
N TYR A 555 27.90 -30.38 14.54
CA TYR A 555 27.51 -29.16 15.26
C TYR A 555 26.36 -28.41 14.57
N LEU A 556 26.33 -28.36 13.23
CA LEU A 556 25.24 -27.70 12.49
C LEU A 556 23.90 -28.42 12.68
N GLU A 557 23.89 -29.75 12.69
CA GLU A 557 22.69 -30.57 12.87
C GLU A 557 22.11 -30.47 14.29
N SER A 558 22.98 -30.39 15.31
CA SER A 558 22.55 -30.22 16.71
C SER A 558 21.65 -29.00 16.90
N ARG A 559 21.89 -27.93 16.13
CA ARG A 559 21.11 -26.68 16.13
C ARG A 559 19.72 -26.82 15.49
N GLN A 560 19.51 -27.76 14.57
CA GLN A 560 18.22 -27.94 13.92
C GLN A 560 17.20 -28.69 14.80
N LYS A 561 17.67 -29.52 15.73
CA LYS A 561 16.82 -30.30 16.66
C LYS A 561 16.16 -29.44 17.75
N ALA A 562 16.55 -28.18 17.90
CA ALA A 562 16.06 -27.25 18.93
C ALA A 562 14.85 -26.38 18.50
N LYS A 563 13.91 -26.93 17.72
CA LYS A 563 12.60 -26.29 17.43
C LYS A 563 11.47 -27.09 18.08
N PRO A 564 10.43 -26.46 18.67
CA PRO A 564 9.27 -27.17 19.19
C PRO A 564 8.55 -27.93 18.07
N ALA A 565 8.14 -29.17 18.36
CA ALA A 565 7.48 -30.03 17.38
C ALA A 565 6.14 -29.46 16.91
N ALA A 566 5.93 -29.42 15.60
CA ALA A 566 4.64 -29.05 15.01
C ALA A 566 3.57 -30.10 15.36
N ARG A 567 2.40 -29.65 15.85
CA ARG A 567 1.28 -30.52 16.18
C ARG A 567 0.78 -31.29 14.94
N GLN A 568 0.94 -32.61 14.94
CA GLN A 568 0.25 -33.49 13.99
C GLN A 568 -1.26 -33.56 14.32
N TYR A 569 -2.11 -33.25 13.35
CA TYR A 569 -3.56 -33.48 13.46
C TYR A 569 -3.89 -34.96 13.23
N LYS A 570 -4.58 -35.59 14.19
CA LYS A 570 -5.17 -36.92 14.00
C LYS A 570 -6.53 -36.80 13.30
N ASN A 571 -6.69 -37.45 12.15
CA ASN A 571 -7.98 -37.57 11.47
C ASN A 571 -8.97 -38.35 12.35
N ARG A 572 -10.20 -37.81 12.50
CA ARG A 572 -11.26 -38.44 13.31
C ARG A 572 -12.46 -38.74 12.41
N VAL A 573 -12.62 -40.00 12.02
CA VAL A 573 -13.79 -40.48 11.27
C VAL A 573 -15.02 -40.45 12.20
N ARG A 574 -16.15 -39.91 11.72
CA ARG A 574 -17.45 -39.95 12.42
C ARG A 574 -18.35 -41.01 11.79
N PRO A 575 -19.05 -41.84 12.58
CA PRO A 575 -20.08 -42.74 12.06
C PRO A 575 -21.36 -41.99 11.69
N LEU A 576 -22.08 -42.50 10.69
CA LEU A 576 -23.36 -41.95 10.21
C LEU A 576 -24.51 -42.36 11.16
N ALA A 577 -25.31 -41.38 11.59
CA ALA A 577 -26.50 -41.63 12.39
C ALA A 577 -27.71 -42.00 11.50
N LYS A 578 -28.33 -43.16 11.77
CA LYS A 578 -29.60 -43.57 11.12
C LYS A 578 -30.76 -42.78 11.74
N ASN A 579 -31.44 -41.91 10.98
CA ASN A 579 -32.64 -41.20 11.45
C ASN A 579 -33.87 -41.56 10.57
N PRO A 580 -34.92 -42.23 11.09
CA PRO A 580 -35.98 -42.83 10.26
C PRO A 580 -36.91 -41.86 9.51
N LYS A 581 -36.87 -40.54 9.77
CA LYS A 581 -37.89 -39.59 9.26
C LYS A 581 -37.88 -39.36 7.74
N TYR A 582 -36.87 -39.81 7.00
CA TYR A 582 -36.76 -39.57 5.55
C TYR A 582 -37.61 -40.51 4.66
N LEU A 583 -38.06 -41.66 5.18
CA LEU A 583 -38.74 -42.69 4.36
C LEU A 583 -40.21 -42.38 4.02
N ARG A 584 -40.89 -41.49 4.76
CA ARG A 584 -42.33 -41.23 4.56
C ARG A 584 -42.69 -40.27 3.42
N ARG A 585 -41.79 -39.39 2.97
CA ARG A 585 -42.05 -38.48 1.82
C ARG A 585 -41.76 -39.09 0.44
N GLY A 586 -41.05 -40.22 0.37
CA GLY A 586 -40.78 -40.90 -0.92
C GLY A 586 -42.02 -41.57 -1.51
N LYS A 587 -42.86 -42.21 -0.67
CA LYS A 587 -43.99 -43.04 -1.12
C LYS A 587 -45.16 -42.26 -1.74
N GLN A 588 -45.28 -40.96 -1.50
CA GLN A 588 -46.29 -40.11 -2.15
C GLN A 588 -45.91 -39.70 -3.59
N LYS A 589 -44.66 -39.88 -4.01
CA LYS A 589 -44.19 -39.48 -5.35
C LYS A 589 -44.27 -40.58 -6.40
N THR A 590 -44.46 -41.84 -6.00
CA THR A 590 -44.54 -42.99 -6.91
C THR A 590 -45.94 -43.24 -7.47
N THR A 591 -47.00 -42.81 -6.79
CA THR A 591 -48.39 -42.99 -7.26
C THR A 591 -48.83 -41.95 -8.30
N ALA A 592 -48.24 -40.75 -8.30
CA ALA A 592 -48.63 -39.67 -9.22
C ALA A 592 -48.03 -39.74 -10.63
N ASN A 593 -46.96 -40.53 -10.82
CA ASN A 593 -46.24 -40.63 -12.10
C ASN A 593 -46.74 -41.76 -13.03
N ALA A 594 -47.70 -42.58 -12.58
CA ALA A 594 -48.14 -43.77 -13.29
C ALA A 594 -49.26 -43.53 -14.34
N THR A 595 -49.78 -42.31 -14.46
CA THR A 595 -51.07 -42.02 -15.14
C THR A 595 -50.97 -41.03 -16.31
N ASN A 596 -49.79 -40.78 -16.89
CA ASN A 596 -49.63 -39.84 -18.01
C ASN A 596 -49.26 -40.57 -19.34
N PRO A 597 -50.19 -40.71 -20.32
CA PRO A 597 -49.98 -41.52 -21.53
C PRO A 597 -48.97 -40.97 -22.53
N ALA A 598 -48.59 -39.69 -22.45
CA ALA A 598 -47.90 -38.96 -23.52
C ALA A 598 -46.41 -39.31 -23.75
N ARG A 599 -45.92 -40.46 -23.27
CA ARG A 599 -44.50 -40.85 -23.35
C ARG A 599 -44.22 -42.24 -23.94
N LEU A 600 -45.24 -42.96 -24.41
CA LEU A 600 -45.12 -44.35 -24.86
C LEU A 600 -44.70 -44.56 -26.33
N GLN A 601 -44.50 -43.50 -27.12
CA GLN A 601 -44.25 -43.59 -28.57
C GLN A 601 -42.78 -43.43 -29.03
N GLN A 602 -41.81 -43.28 -28.13
CA GLN A 602 -40.38 -43.06 -28.50
C GLN A 602 -39.43 -44.22 -28.12
N ALA A 603 -39.94 -45.40 -27.77
CA ALA A 603 -39.15 -46.51 -27.21
C ALA A 603 -38.98 -47.72 -28.14
N THR A 604 -39.31 -47.61 -29.43
CA THR A 604 -39.50 -48.79 -30.33
C THR A 604 -38.59 -48.81 -31.56
N ILE A 605 -37.39 -48.23 -31.48
CA ILE A 605 -36.35 -48.38 -32.52
C ILE A 605 -35.00 -48.65 -31.84
N HIS A 606 -34.24 -49.61 -32.38
CA HIS A 606 -32.94 -50.14 -31.92
C HIS A 606 -32.97 -51.22 -30.81
N ALA A 607 -33.36 -52.43 -31.20
CA ALA A 607 -32.85 -53.67 -30.61
C ALA A 607 -32.34 -54.58 -31.75
N GLY A 608 -31.12 -55.11 -31.65
CA GLY A 608 -30.58 -56.04 -32.66
C GLY A 608 -29.06 -56.17 -32.72
N ALA A 609 -28.48 -56.94 -31.79
CA ALA A 609 -27.26 -57.79 -31.91
C ALA A 609 -26.58 -57.99 -30.53
N GLY A 610 -26.35 -59.25 -30.11
CA GLY A 610 -25.54 -59.60 -28.94
C GLY A 610 -24.03 -59.45 -29.18
N ILE A 611 -23.13 -59.70 -28.23
CA ILE A 611 -23.10 -60.76 -27.19
C ILE A 611 -22.55 -60.22 -25.85
N LEU A 612 -22.83 -60.95 -24.75
CA LEU A 612 -22.60 -60.55 -23.35
C LEU A 612 -21.13 -60.45 -22.89
N LEU A 613 -20.85 -59.43 -22.07
CA LEU A 613 -20.19 -59.55 -20.77
C LEU A 613 -20.91 -58.66 -19.74
N GLU A 614 -20.82 -58.98 -18.45
CA GLU A 614 -21.73 -58.49 -17.39
C GLU A 614 -21.58 -56.99 -16.99
N PRO A 615 -22.63 -56.38 -16.38
CA PRO A 615 -22.72 -54.92 -16.23
C PRO A 615 -22.08 -54.36 -14.96
N ILE A 616 -21.39 -53.22 -15.10
CA ILE A 616 -21.05 -52.31 -14.00
C ILE A 616 -22.06 -51.15 -13.99
N ASP A 617 -22.67 -50.89 -12.83
CA ASP A 617 -23.78 -49.96 -12.66
C ASP A 617 -23.39 -48.50 -12.96
N HIS A 618 -23.96 -47.93 -14.02
CA HIS A 618 -23.81 -46.53 -14.41
C HIS A 618 -25.18 -45.85 -14.55
N SER A 619 -25.45 -44.94 -13.61
CA SER A 619 -26.74 -44.26 -13.49
C SER A 619 -27.15 -43.48 -14.75
N PRO A 620 -28.41 -43.64 -15.26
CA PRO A 620 -28.90 -42.96 -16.47
C PRO A 620 -28.88 -41.42 -16.47
N ARG A 621 -28.55 -40.78 -15.33
CA ARG A 621 -28.48 -39.31 -15.21
C ARG A 621 -27.30 -38.67 -15.95
N VAL A 622 -26.23 -39.42 -16.22
CA VAL A 622 -25.01 -38.86 -16.83
C VAL A 622 -25.23 -38.54 -18.32
N LEU A 623 -25.89 -39.42 -19.07
CA LEU A 623 -26.06 -39.30 -20.52
C LEU A 623 -26.90 -38.08 -20.95
N ASN A 624 -27.98 -37.77 -20.21
CA ASN A 624 -28.83 -36.60 -20.52
C ASN A 624 -28.10 -35.26 -20.27
N SER A 625 -27.14 -35.22 -19.34
CA SER A 625 -26.32 -34.02 -19.11
C SER A 625 -25.42 -33.74 -20.32
N THR A 626 -24.78 -34.78 -20.85
CA THR A 626 -23.83 -34.67 -21.97
C THR A 626 -24.55 -34.22 -23.24
N ARG A 627 -25.75 -34.75 -23.52
CA ARG A 627 -26.55 -34.41 -24.70
C ARG A 627 -26.96 -32.92 -24.73
N TYR A 628 -27.48 -32.39 -23.61
CA TYR A 628 -27.82 -30.97 -23.50
C TYR A 628 -26.61 -30.03 -23.69
N SER A 629 -25.42 -30.44 -23.23
CA SER A 629 -24.20 -29.65 -23.46
C SER A 629 -23.68 -29.72 -24.91
N ILE A 630 -23.90 -30.83 -25.62
CA ILE A 630 -23.55 -30.95 -27.05
C ILE A 630 -24.50 -30.09 -27.90
N GLU A 631 -25.81 -30.19 -27.68
CA GLU A 631 -26.83 -29.43 -28.41
C GLU A 631 -26.69 -27.91 -28.16
N ALA A 632 -26.39 -27.48 -26.93
CA ALA A 632 -26.15 -26.07 -26.60
C ALA A 632 -24.82 -25.52 -27.16
N ASN A 633 -23.79 -26.36 -27.33
CA ASN A 633 -22.55 -25.96 -28.00
C ASN A 633 -22.78 -25.80 -29.51
N ALA A 634 -23.54 -26.71 -30.14
CA ALA A 634 -23.87 -26.62 -31.57
C ALA A 634 -24.67 -25.36 -31.94
N GLU A 635 -25.59 -24.91 -31.07
CA GLU A 635 -26.29 -23.62 -31.21
C GLU A 635 -25.30 -22.43 -31.17
N GLN A 636 -24.32 -22.51 -30.26
CA GLN A 636 -23.32 -21.47 -30.06
C GLN A 636 -22.28 -21.44 -31.20
N ASP A 637 -21.94 -22.59 -31.77
CA ASP A 637 -21.07 -22.72 -32.94
C ASP A 637 -21.76 -22.12 -34.19
N ARG A 638 -23.06 -22.40 -34.40
CA ARG A 638 -23.85 -21.76 -35.48
C ARG A 638 -23.83 -20.23 -35.40
N MET A 639 -24.02 -19.65 -34.21
CA MET A 639 -23.90 -18.19 -34.03
C MET A 639 -22.47 -17.67 -34.29
N MET A 640 -21.43 -18.39 -33.89
CA MET A 640 -20.04 -17.94 -34.08
C MET A 640 -19.62 -17.96 -35.56
N GLU A 641 -20.16 -18.90 -36.33
CA GLU A 641 -19.97 -19.02 -37.77
C GLU A 641 -20.70 -17.89 -38.55
N GLU A 642 -21.91 -17.52 -38.11
CA GLU A 642 -22.69 -16.39 -38.65
C GLU A 642 -21.97 -15.03 -38.50
N TYR A 643 -21.14 -14.85 -37.46
CA TYR A 643 -20.35 -13.62 -37.22
C TYR A 643 -18.89 -13.68 -37.70
N GLY A 644 -18.51 -14.70 -38.48
CA GLY A 644 -17.24 -14.71 -39.23
C GLY A 644 -15.96 -14.78 -38.39
N VAL A 645 -16.00 -15.35 -37.17
CA VAL A 645 -14.83 -15.46 -36.29
C VAL A 645 -14.18 -16.84 -36.42
N GLY A 646 -13.04 -16.91 -37.11
CA GLY A 646 -12.29 -18.15 -37.35
C GLY A 646 -11.85 -18.87 -36.07
N ARG A 647 -11.81 -20.21 -36.12
CA ARG A 647 -11.47 -21.09 -34.98
C ARG A 647 -10.01 -20.93 -34.54
N GLY A 648 -9.79 -20.61 -33.26
CA GLY A 648 -8.52 -20.85 -32.56
C GLY A 648 -8.56 -22.18 -31.79
N PRO A 649 -7.40 -22.81 -31.47
CA PRO A 649 -7.38 -24.16 -30.90
C PRO A 649 -8.02 -24.28 -29.51
N THR A 650 -8.73 -25.38 -29.28
CA THR A 650 -9.37 -25.70 -27.99
C THR A 650 -8.36 -26.16 -26.95
N GLY A 651 -7.90 -25.21 -26.15
CA GLY A 651 -7.11 -25.39 -24.92
C GLY A 651 -6.86 -24.00 -24.32
N PRO A 652 -6.54 -23.87 -23.02
CA PRO A 652 -6.05 -22.59 -22.52
C PRO A 652 -4.71 -22.30 -23.25
N PRO A 653 -4.61 -21.24 -24.07
CA PRO A 653 -3.33 -20.87 -24.63
C PRO A 653 -2.41 -20.53 -23.46
N ALA A 654 -1.18 -21.05 -23.46
CA ALA A 654 -0.16 -20.61 -22.53
C ALA A 654 -0.03 -19.10 -22.70
N VAL A 655 -0.41 -18.33 -21.68
CA VAL A 655 -0.28 -16.88 -21.69
C VAL A 655 1.22 -16.59 -21.72
N ALA A 656 1.72 -16.17 -22.88
CA ALA A 656 3.03 -15.56 -22.97
C ALA A 656 3.02 -14.36 -22.03
N ILE A 657 3.77 -14.46 -20.93
CA ILE A 657 3.86 -13.40 -19.92
C ILE A 657 4.69 -12.27 -20.52
N GLY A 658 4.02 -11.40 -21.28
CA GLY A 658 4.52 -10.09 -21.60
C GLY A 658 4.62 -9.29 -20.31
N HIS A 659 5.81 -9.26 -19.71
CA HIS A 659 6.14 -8.35 -18.62
C HIS A 659 6.14 -6.90 -19.13
N HIS A 660 4.94 -6.33 -19.30
CA HIS A 660 4.79 -4.89 -19.39
C HIS A 660 4.72 -4.32 -17.98
N ASP A 661 5.84 -3.73 -17.58
CA ASP A 661 6.01 -3.03 -16.31
C ASP A 661 5.08 -1.81 -16.28
N GLN A 662 4.06 -1.87 -15.41
CA GLN A 662 3.09 -0.80 -15.22
C GLN A 662 3.65 0.40 -14.44
N THR A 663 4.96 0.43 -14.16
CA THR A 663 5.65 1.55 -13.49
C THR A 663 6.47 2.44 -14.43
N SER A 664 6.30 2.31 -15.76
CA SER A 664 7.00 3.14 -16.75
C SER A 664 6.78 4.66 -16.50
N PRO A 665 7.85 5.45 -16.24
CA PRO A 665 7.72 6.85 -15.85
C PRO A 665 7.03 7.75 -16.89
N THR A 666 7.25 7.49 -18.18
CA THR A 666 6.73 8.29 -19.28
C THR A 666 5.20 8.22 -19.39
N TYR A 667 4.62 7.03 -19.20
CA TYR A 667 3.16 6.84 -19.17
C TYR A 667 2.50 7.54 -17.96
N LEU A 668 3.19 7.57 -16.82
CA LEU A 668 2.72 8.22 -15.61
C LEU A 668 2.76 9.76 -15.71
N GLN A 669 3.81 10.32 -16.32
CA GLN A 669 3.92 11.76 -16.53
C GLN A 669 2.85 12.29 -17.50
N GLU A 670 2.59 11.60 -18.61
CA GLU A 670 1.57 12.02 -19.60
C GLU A 670 0.14 12.05 -19.00
N LEU A 671 -0.15 11.17 -18.03
CA LEU A 671 -1.43 11.16 -17.30
C LEU A 671 -1.54 12.28 -16.24
N ILE A 672 -0.43 12.64 -15.58
CA ILE A 672 -0.38 13.75 -14.62
C ILE A 672 -0.64 15.07 -15.34
N ASP A 673 0.03 15.30 -16.47
CA ASP A 673 -0.02 16.56 -17.21
C ASP A 673 -1.34 16.77 -17.97
N ARG A 674 -2.03 15.70 -18.40
CA ARG A 674 -3.37 15.80 -19.04
C ARG A 674 -4.55 15.86 -18.08
N PHE A 675 -4.47 15.23 -16.90
CA PHE A 675 -5.65 15.02 -16.04
C PHE A 675 -5.53 15.58 -14.61
N GLY A 676 -4.39 16.16 -14.23
CA GLY A 676 -4.21 16.82 -12.93
C GLY A 676 -4.24 15.87 -11.72
N ILE A 677 -4.06 14.56 -11.94
CA ILE A 677 -4.21 13.53 -10.91
C ILE A 677 -2.92 13.41 -10.09
N ARG A 678 -2.96 13.80 -8.80
CA ARG A 678 -1.89 13.49 -7.84
C ARG A 678 -2.04 12.05 -7.32
N HIS A 679 -1.02 11.21 -7.52
CA HIS A 679 -0.96 9.83 -7.03
C HIS A 679 -0.19 9.74 -5.69
N PRO A 680 -0.57 8.86 -4.73
CA PRO A 680 -0.15 8.96 -3.33
C PRO A 680 1.21 8.32 -2.96
N TYR A 681 2.20 8.31 -3.87
CA TYR A 681 3.56 7.86 -3.56
C TYR A 681 4.60 8.93 -3.93
N PRO A 682 5.57 9.25 -3.06
CA PRO A 682 6.73 10.04 -3.47
C PRO A 682 7.57 9.22 -4.48
N PRO A 683 8.25 9.89 -5.44
CA PRO A 683 9.05 9.20 -6.43
C PRO A 683 10.18 8.40 -5.76
N ILE A 684 10.34 7.14 -6.19
CA ILE A 684 11.49 6.33 -5.80
C ILE A 684 12.73 6.98 -6.42
N SER A 685 13.73 7.31 -5.59
CA SER A 685 14.99 7.89 -6.04
C SER A 685 15.71 6.93 -7.00
N VAL A 686 15.66 7.22 -8.30
CA VAL A 686 16.38 6.48 -9.33
C VAL A 686 17.90 6.75 -9.17
N PRO A 687 18.78 5.73 -9.24
CA PRO A 687 20.22 5.96 -9.26
C PRO A 687 20.62 6.83 -10.47
N GLY A 688 21.62 7.71 -10.29
CA GLY A 688 22.00 8.72 -11.29
C GLY A 688 22.37 8.17 -12.68
N PRO A 689 22.36 9.05 -13.71
CA PRO A 689 22.38 8.64 -15.11
C PRO A 689 23.65 7.89 -15.53
N LEU A 690 23.44 6.79 -16.26
CA LEU A 690 24.50 6.04 -16.94
C LEU A 690 24.81 6.67 -18.30
N GLY A 691 26.10 6.81 -18.61
CA GLY A 691 26.62 7.48 -19.81
C GLY A 691 26.23 6.86 -21.17
N PRO A 692 26.74 7.43 -22.28
CA PRO A 692 26.32 7.08 -23.64
C PRO A 692 26.62 5.63 -24.04
N CYS A 693 25.87 5.13 -25.01
CA CYS A 693 25.99 3.78 -25.54
C CYS A 693 27.32 3.60 -26.32
N ALA A 694 28.05 2.51 -26.05
CA ALA A 694 29.30 2.15 -26.72
C ALA A 694 29.18 1.85 -28.22
N CYS A 695 27.95 1.75 -28.72
CA CYS A 695 27.64 1.42 -30.11
C CYS A 695 27.96 2.62 -31.02
N ALA A 696 29.04 2.53 -31.79
CA ALA A 696 29.37 3.53 -32.81
C ALA A 696 28.18 3.73 -33.77
N GLY A 697 27.81 5.00 -34.00
CA GLY A 697 26.65 5.40 -34.81
C GLY A 697 25.28 5.28 -34.13
N CYS A 698 25.21 5.04 -32.81
CA CYS A 698 23.92 4.90 -32.12
C CYS A 698 23.23 6.26 -31.86
N SER A 699 22.16 6.53 -32.62
CA SER A 699 21.27 7.68 -32.46
C SER A 699 20.03 7.41 -31.58
N LYS A 700 19.96 6.25 -30.89
CA LYS A 700 18.81 5.88 -30.05
C LYS A 700 18.86 6.67 -28.72
N GLU A 701 17.97 7.64 -28.55
CA GLU A 701 17.82 8.42 -27.32
C GLU A 701 17.29 7.58 -26.13
N LEU A 702 17.30 8.18 -24.93
CA LEU A 702 17.14 7.48 -23.65
C LEU A 702 15.77 6.80 -23.51
N GLU A 703 15.76 5.53 -23.08
CA GLU A 703 15.29 5.11 -21.73
C GLU A 703 15.07 3.59 -21.62
N LEU A 704 14.89 2.86 -22.74
CA LEU A 704 14.60 1.42 -22.69
C LEU A 704 15.84 0.52 -22.90
N GLY A 705 16.12 -0.33 -21.90
CA GLY A 705 17.00 -1.50 -22.02
C GLY A 705 18.50 -1.21 -22.10
N ARG A 706 19.07 -0.34 -21.24
CA ARG A 706 20.54 -0.17 -21.13
C ARG A 706 21.16 -1.23 -20.22
N HIS A 707 22.00 -2.09 -20.77
CA HIS A 707 22.79 -3.09 -20.03
C HIS A 707 24.27 -2.72 -20.04
N ARG A 708 25.01 -3.17 -19.02
CA ARG A 708 26.47 -3.07 -19.02
C ARG A 708 27.05 -4.29 -19.72
N CYS A 709 28.07 -4.08 -20.55
CA CYS A 709 28.84 -5.16 -21.15
C CYS A 709 29.42 -6.04 -20.04
N ALA A 710 29.10 -7.33 -20.03
CA ALA A 710 29.48 -8.30 -18.97
C ALA A 710 30.99 -8.52 -18.80
N ARG A 711 31.83 -7.85 -19.62
CA ARG A 711 33.29 -7.90 -19.58
C ARG A 711 33.96 -6.56 -19.21
N CYS A 712 33.68 -5.48 -19.95
CA CYS A 712 34.32 -4.17 -19.76
C CYS A 712 33.42 -3.13 -19.08
N ASN A 713 32.19 -3.50 -18.70
CA ASN A 713 31.24 -2.68 -17.93
C ASN A 713 30.71 -1.39 -18.62
N ILE A 714 31.10 -1.15 -19.88
CA ILE A 714 30.61 -0.04 -20.71
C ILE A 714 29.13 -0.28 -21.08
N VAL A 715 28.35 0.80 -21.16
CA VAL A 715 26.90 0.77 -21.43
C VAL A 715 26.61 0.42 -22.89
N ILE A 716 25.64 -0.47 -23.13
CA ILE A 716 25.06 -0.76 -24.44
C ILE A 716 23.55 -0.96 -24.34
N HIS A 717 22.78 -0.55 -25.35
CA HIS A 717 21.35 -0.90 -25.44
C HIS A 717 21.16 -2.38 -25.79
N ASN A 718 20.21 -3.07 -25.15
CA ASN A 718 19.85 -4.46 -25.46
C ASN A 718 19.55 -4.65 -26.94
N ASN A 719 18.75 -3.76 -27.53
CA ASN A 719 18.45 -3.84 -28.96
C ASN A 719 19.74 -3.74 -29.79
N CYS A 720 20.68 -2.85 -29.47
CA CYS A 720 21.98 -2.80 -30.17
C CYS A 720 22.84 -4.06 -29.96
N ALA A 721 22.73 -4.75 -28.83
CA ALA A 721 23.37 -6.03 -28.59
C ALA A 721 22.65 -7.19 -29.32
N MET A 722 21.33 -7.15 -29.45
CA MET A 722 20.54 -8.14 -30.21
C MET A 722 20.75 -7.97 -31.72
N ASP A 723 20.63 -6.74 -32.22
CA ASP A 723 20.83 -6.32 -33.62
C ASP A 723 22.20 -6.81 -34.17
N ARG A 724 23.23 -6.89 -33.31
CA ARG A 724 24.60 -7.31 -33.65
C ARG A 724 25.00 -8.67 -33.09
N ASN A 725 24.06 -9.45 -32.54
CA ASN A 725 24.31 -10.76 -31.92
C ASN A 725 25.42 -10.74 -30.83
N TRP A 726 25.52 -9.65 -30.08
CA TRP A 726 26.38 -9.48 -28.90
C TRP A 726 25.66 -9.81 -27.59
N TYR A 727 24.77 -10.81 -27.60
CA TYR A 727 24.12 -11.36 -26.41
C TYR A 727 24.44 -12.85 -26.23
N MET A 728 24.29 -13.37 -25.01
CA MET A 728 24.45 -14.80 -24.69
C MET A 728 23.72 -15.14 -23.38
N GLN A 729 23.02 -16.28 -23.32
CA GLN A 729 22.56 -16.85 -22.05
C GLN A 729 23.57 -17.87 -21.51
N LYS A 730 23.89 -17.81 -20.22
CA LYS A 730 24.68 -18.83 -19.50
C LYS A 730 24.11 -18.98 -18.09
N ASN A 731 23.90 -20.21 -17.63
CA ASN A 731 23.33 -20.52 -16.30
C ASN A 731 21.97 -19.85 -15.99
N GLY A 732 21.19 -19.50 -17.01
CA GLY A 732 19.92 -18.76 -16.85
C GLY A 732 20.06 -17.24 -16.74
N GLU A 733 21.27 -16.69 -16.81
CA GLU A 733 21.53 -15.25 -16.83
C GLU A 733 21.78 -14.75 -18.26
N GLU A 734 21.14 -13.63 -18.63
CA GLU A 734 21.34 -12.95 -19.91
C GLU A 734 22.50 -11.96 -19.83
N MET A 735 23.54 -12.20 -20.64
CA MET A 735 24.71 -11.32 -20.75
C MET A 735 24.73 -10.60 -22.09
N CYS A 736 24.95 -9.29 -22.04
CA CYS A 736 25.18 -8.44 -23.20
C CYS A 736 26.66 -8.04 -23.28
N PHE A 737 27.16 -7.80 -24.48
CA PHE A 737 28.54 -7.40 -24.77
C PHE A 737 28.57 -6.16 -25.67
N CYS A 738 29.59 -5.30 -25.55
CA CYS A 738 29.72 -4.11 -26.39
C CYS A 738 30.49 -4.34 -27.71
N SER A 739 31.01 -5.54 -27.93
CA SER A 739 31.72 -5.95 -29.15
C SER A 739 31.89 -7.47 -29.21
N ASP A 740 32.13 -8.01 -30.40
CA ASP A 740 32.50 -9.43 -30.59
C ASP A 740 33.73 -9.83 -29.80
N GLN A 741 34.71 -8.94 -29.65
CA GLN A 741 35.91 -9.20 -28.86
C GLN A 741 35.59 -9.30 -27.36
N CYS A 742 34.57 -8.58 -26.88
CA CYS A 742 34.05 -8.77 -25.53
C CYS A 742 33.30 -10.10 -25.35
N LYS A 743 32.53 -10.52 -26.36
CA LYS A 743 31.80 -11.81 -26.37
C LYS A 743 32.74 -13.03 -26.47
N LYS A 744 33.82 -12.94 -27.26
CA LYS A 744 34.72 -14.08 -27.57
C LYS A 744 35.63 -14.50 -26.41
N ASN A 745 36.16 -13.59 -25.59
CA ASN A 745 37.14 -13.94 -24.56
C ASN A 745 36.50 -14.06 -23.15
N LEU A 746 35.37 -14.75 -23.04
CA LEU A 746 34.81 -15.16 -21.75
C LEU A 746 35.73 -16.19 -21.08
N PRO A 747 36.31 -15.92 -19.89
CA PRO A 747 37.19 -16.87 -19.22
C PRO A 747 36.38 -18.03 -18.63
N GLY A 748 36.89 -19.26 -18.78
CA GLY A 748 36.40 -20.43 -18.05
C GLY A 748 35.31 -21.23 -18.76
N GLY A 749 35.73 -22.08 -19.69
CA GLY A 749 35.08 -23.37 -19.92
C GLY A 749 35.77 -24.45 -19.10
N ARG A 750 35.00 -25.23 -18.34
CA ARG A 750 35.26 -26.64 -18.00
C ARG A 750 33.91 -27.27 -17.67
N TYR A 751 33.59 -28.36 -18.35
CA TYR A 751 32.33 -29.10 -18.24
C TYR A 751 32.40 -30.11 -17.10
N LEU A 752 31.31 -30.24 -16.37
CA LEU A 752 30.61 -31.49 -16.04
C LEU A 752 29.24 -31.14 -15.42
#